data_AF-A0A7X8KFS7-F1
#
_entry.id   AF-A0A7X8KFS7-F1
#
_cell.length_a   1.000
_cell.length_b   1.000
_cell.length_c   1.000
_cell.angle_alpha   90.00
_cell.angle_beta   90.00
_cell.angle_gamma   90.00
#
_symmetry.space_group_name_H-M   'P 1'
#
loop_
_entity.id
_entity.type
_entity.pdbx_description
1 polymer ?
#
loop_
_entity_poly.entity_id
_entity_poly.type
_entity_poly.pdbx_seq_one_letter_code
_entity_poly.pdbx_strand_id
1 'polypeptide(L)'
;MVDTEEVKKVLKNVFGFERFKGDQQVIVESLLSGKDTFVIMPTGGGKSLCYQLPALMLPGTAIVISPLIALMKNQVDNIRNFGTENGVAHVMNSSLNKSELAVVHEDLLSGKTKLLYVAPESLTKEENVEFLRGIDISFYAVDEAHCISEWGHDFRPEYRRIKPIVKTIGKKVPIIALTATATPKVRQDILKNLELKNPAVFISSFNRPNLYYEVRPKYKDVNRELLKFVRENEGKSGIVYCLSRKKTEELAEFLQVNGIKALPYHAGLEAAVRRQNQDMFLMEEVDVMIATIAFGMGIDKPDIRYVVHYDMPKSLESYYQETGRSGRDGGEGQCIAFYSYEDLQKFEKFSKDKGVAEQEIAQHLLLETVSFAESSVCRRKQLLHYFGEDYKQDNCQCCDNCLYPRESFDAEDDILLVLDTITETKEQFKSKSIVDIILGSKSPHLKQLKADKLEAYGKGSDRDERFWNSVIRQMLIMNFIAKEIENYGVLKITKKGEEFLQNSHSIMLTKDRNIEEEREDDDGPNGSDGRGSGTDKALFAMLKDLRKQMAKKENLPPFVIFQDPSLEDMAIQYPITMDELKNITGVGAGKAIKYGEPFLKLIATYVEENEIIRPMDMVVKSAVNKSGLKVFIIQAIDRKVALDDLAISKNLSFDELLDELEHIVASGTRIDLNYFINENIDIYHQEEIFEYFRTAETDSVERALEELGENEFSIEEIRLMRIKFMSEIGN
;
A
#
# COMPACT_ATOMS: atom_id res chain seq x y z
N MET A 1 -46.39 2.79 12.91
CA MET A 1 -45.72 3.24 11.67
C MET A 1 -44.75 4.34 12.07
N VAL A 2 -43.53 4.34 11.53
CA VAL A 2 -42.55 5.39 11.81
C VAL A 2 -43.00 6.66 11.10
N ASP A 3 -43.04 7.79 11.80
CA ASP A 3 -43.34 9.10 11.19
C ASP A 3 -42.06 9.64 10.53
N THR A 4 -41.97 9.46 9.21
CA THR A 4 -40.83 9.93 8.41
C THR A 4 -40.60 11.44 8.51
N GLU A 5 -41.65 12.24 8.69
CA GLU A 5 -41.49 13.71 8.83
C GLU A 5 -40.93 14.08 10.20
N GLU A 6 -41.26 13.34 11.25
CA GLU A 6 -40.61 13.47 12.55
C GLU A 6 -39.12 13.11 12.46
N VAL A 7 -38.77 12.01 11.80
CA VAL A 7 -37.38 11.57 11.59
C VAL A 7 -36.55 12.65 10.90
N LYS A 8 -37.07 13.28 9.84
CA LYS A 8 -36.39 14.38 9.14
C LYS A 8 -36.26 15.64 10.00
N LYS A 9 -37.26 15.94 10.83
CA LYS A 9 -37.18 17.07 11.76
C LYS A 9 -36.05 16.88 12.77
N VAL A 10 -35.93 15.69 13.36
CA VAL A 10 -34.84 15.40 14.32
C VAL A 10 -33.48 15.44 13.63
N LEU A 11 -33.37 14.89 12.40
CA LEU A 11 -32.16 14.98 11.58
C LEU A 11 -31.70 16.44 11.42
N LYS A 12 -32.61 17.32 11.01
CA LYS A 12 -32.31 18.75 10.80
C LYS A 12 -31.98 19.46 12.11
N ASN A 13 -32.76 19.23 13.16
CA ASN A 13 -32.64 19.97 14.42
C ASN A 13 -31.39 19.59 15.21
N VAL A 14 -30.98 18.31 15.19
CA VAL A 14 -29.83 17.83 15.96
C VAL A 14 -28.55 17.87 15.13
N PHE A 15 -28.59 17.36 13.90
CA PHE A 15 -27.39 17.18 13.09
C PHE A 15 -27.20 18.27 12.02
N GLY A 16 -28.18 19.16 11.83
CA GLY A 16 -28.12 20.24 10.84
C GLY A 16 -28.26 19.77 9.38
N PHE A 17 -28.52 18.47 9.13
CA PHE A 17 -28.62 17.94 7.78
C PHE A 17 -30.03 18.10 7.20
N GLU A 18 -30.13 18.61 5.97
CA GLU A 18 -31.43 18.77 5.29
C GLU A 18 -31.97 17.48 4.68
N ARG A 19 -31.07 16.54 4.33
CA ARG A 19 -31.40 15.30 3.62
C ARG A 19 -30.53 14.15 4.07
N PHE A 20 -31.08 12.94 4.00
CA PHE A 20 -30.33 11.70 4.16
C PHE A 20 -29.45 11.42 2.94
N LYS A 21 -28.31 10.75 3.18
CA LYS A 21 -27.45 10.20 2.12
C LYS A 21 -27.85 8.75 1.84
N GLY A 22 -28.03 8.40 0.57
CA GLY A 22 -28.29 7.01 0.14
C GLY A 22 -29.38 6.32 0.96
N ASP A 23 -29.07 5.14 1.47
CA ASP A 23 -30.01 4.28 2.19
C ASP A 23 -30.21 4.63 3.68
N GLN A 24 -29.60 5.72 4.18
CA GLN A 24 -29.65 6.07 5.60
C GLN A 24 -31.08 6.15 6.16
N GLN A 25 -32.01 6.75 5.40
CA GLN A 25 -33.38 6.91 5.85
C GLN A 25 -34.06 5.56 6.10
N VAL A 26 -33.98 4.63 5.13
CA VAL A 26 -34.62 3.31 5.23
C VAL A 26 -33.98 2.44 6.31
N ILE A 27 -32.68 2.61 6.56
CA ILE A 27 -31.97 1.94 7.66
C ILE A 27 -32.48 2.45 9.02
N VAL A 28 -32.56 3.79 9.18
CA VAL A 28 -33.09 4.43 10.40
C VAL A 28 -34.53 4.00 10.66
N GLU A 29 -35.39 4.03 9.65
CA GLU A 29 -36.78 3.60 9.75
C GLU A 29 -36.91 2.10 10.10
N SER A 30 -36.03 1.25 9.56
CA SER A 30 -35.96 -0.17 9.92
C SER A 30 -35.69 -0.36 11.41
N LEU A 31 -34.66 0.30 11.95
CA LEU A 31 -34.30 0.20 13.36
C LEU A 31 -35.40 0.79 14.28
N LEU A 32 -35.96 1.95 13.92
CA LEU A 32 -37.09 2.55 14.65
C LEU A 32 -38.34 1.66 14.66
N SER A 33 -38.52 0.81 13.65
CA SER A 33 -39.61 -0.17 13.60
C SER A 33 -39.39 -1.42 14.48
N GLY A 34 -38.27 -1.49 15.20
CA GLY A 34 -37.94 -2.60 16.10
C GLY A 34 -37.35 -3.83 15.40
N LYS A 35 -36.80 -3.67 14.19
CA LYS A 35 -36.22 -4.77 13.41
C LYS A 35 -34.71 -4.88 13.61
N ASP A 36 -34.23 -6.10 13.76
CA ASP A 36 -32.81 -6.41 13.60
C ASP A 36 -32.36 -5.97 12.20
N THR A 37 -31.22 -5.30 12.13
CA THR A 37 -30.77 -4.61 10.91
C THR A 37 -29.28 -4.89 10.69
N PHE A 38 -28.89 -5.29 9.48
CA PHE A 38 -27.51 -5.50 9.08
C PHE A 38 -27.15 -4.54 7.95
N VAL A 39 -26.10 -3.74 8.17
CA VAL A 39 -25.76 -2.61 7.32
C VAL A 39 -24.31 -2.71 6.87
N ILE A 40 -24.12 -2.64 5.55
CA ILE A 40 -22.83 -2.48 4.93
C ILE A 40 -22.86 -1.18 4.16
N MET A 41 -22.05 -0.22 4.60
CA MET A 41 -21.90 1.05 3.91
C MET A 41 -20.43 1.45 3.87
N PRO A 42 -19.89 1.89 2.73
CA PRO A 42 -18.48 2.26 2.63
C PRO A 42 -18.10 3.38 3.61
N THR A 43 -16.80 3.55 3.83
CA THR A 43 -16.27 4.68 4.60
C THR A 43 -16.77 6.00 4.01
N GLY A 44 -17.17 6.95 4.87
CA GLY A 44 -17.81 8.20 4.44
C GLY A 44 -19.31 8.11 4.13
N GLY A 45 -19.89 6.91 4.08
CA GLY A 45 -21.33 6.71 3.84
C GLY A 45 -22.24 7.16 4.98
N GLY A 46 -21.69 7.57 6.12
CA GLY A 46 -22.45 8.06 7.27
C GLY A 46 -23.13 6.96 8.09
N LYS A 47 -22.43 5.85 8.34
CA LYS A 47 -22.89 4.71 9.17
C LYS A 47 -23.34 5.12 10.57
N SER A 48 -22.63 6.03 11.21
CA SER A 48 -22.90 6.44 12.60
C SER A 48 -24.30 7.03 12.76
N LEU A 49 -24.78 7.80 11.77
CA LEU A 49 -26.11 8.38 11.78
C LEU A 49 -27.22 7.32 11.85
N CYS A 50 -26.99 6.15 11.24
CA CYS A 50 -27.97 5.06 11.18
C CYS A 50 -28.34 4.49 12.57
N TYR A 51 -27.47 4.66 13.57
CA TYR A 51 -27.79 4.30 14.96
C TYR A 51 -27.89 5.53 15.88
N GLN A 52 -27.17 6.62 15.60
CA GLN A 52 -27.22 7.83 16.44
C GLN A 52 -28.59 8.51 16.42
N LEU A 53 -29.19 8.64 15.24
CA LEU A 53 -30.50 9.28 15.12
C LEU A 53 -31.60 8.45 15.83
N PRO A 54 -31.72 7.11 15.62
CA PRO A 54 -32.61 6.27 16.41
C PRO A 54 -32.39 6.32 17.91
N ALA A 55 -31.14 6.39 18.38
CA ALA A 55 -30.82 6.45 19.80
C ALA A 55 -31.43 7.69 20.49
N LEU A 56 -31.45 8.82 19.80
CA LEU A 56 -32.03 10.06 20.31
C LEU A 56 -33.56 10.06 20.29
N MET A 57 -34.18 9.30 19.37
CA MET A 57 -35.63 9.24 19.20
C MET A 57 -36.31 8.19 20.08
N LEU A 58 -35.67 7.05 20.31
CA LEU A 58 -36.27 5.93 21.07
C LEU A 58 -36.14 6.16 22.59
N PRO A 59 -37.10 5.70 23.42
CA PRO A 59 -36.94 5.70 24.87
C PRO A 59 -35.82 4.75 25.30
N GLY A 60 -35.16 5.06 26.44
CA GLY A 60 -34.03 4.29 26.96
C GLY A 60 -32.68 4.68 26.35
N THR A 61 -31.66 3.84 26.58
CA THR A 61 -30.26 4.03 26.16
C THR A 61 -29.88 3.05 25.04
N ALA A 62 -29.26 3.54 23.98
CA ALA A 62 -28.63 2.68 22.98
C ALA A 62 -27.22 2.27 23.44
N ILE A 63 -26.91 0.97 23.40
CA ILE A 63 -25.58 0.46 23.71
C ILE A 63 -24.81 0.27 22.39
N VAL A 64 -23.73 1.02 22.19
CA VAL A 64 -22.89 0.98 20.99
C VAL A 64 -21.58 0.26 21.32
N ILE A 65 -21.41 -0.95 20.79
CA ILE A 65 -20.18 -1.73 20.92
C ILE A 65 -19.23 -1.31 19.78
N SER A 66 -18.02 -0.87 20.13
CA SER A 66 -17.02 -0.38 19.17
C SER A 66 -15.62 -0.85 19.56
N PRO A 67 -14.70 -1.12 18.62
CA PRO A 67 -13.42 -1.76 18.96
C PRO A 67 -12.38 -0.78 19.52
N LEU A 68 -12.58 0.53 19.37
CA LEU A 68 -11.52 1.51 19.57
C LEU A 68 -11.96 2.67 20.45
N ILE A 69 -11.26 2.83 21.57
CA ILE A 69 -11.48 3.89 22.55
C ILE A 69 -11.39 5.28 21.91
N ALA A 70 -10.43 5.51 21.02
CA ALA A 70 -10.28 6.79 20.32
C ALA A 70 -11.49 7.13 19.44
N LEU A 71 -12.02 6.14 18.71
CA LEU A 71 -13.22 6.31 17.88
C LEU A 71 -14.44 6.60 18.75
N MET A 72 -14.63 5.85 19.85
CA MET A 72 -15.74 6.09 20.78
C MET A 72 -15.70 7.52 21.33
N LYS A 73 -14.52 8.01 21.74
CA LYS A 73 -14.36 9.35 22.27
C LYS A 73 -14.74 10.41 21.24
N ASN A 74 -14.22 10.30 20.01
CA ASN A 74 -14.56 11.22 18.93
C ASN A 74 -16.08 11.25 18.66
N GLN A 75 -16.74 10.09 18.67
CA GLN A 75 -18.19 10.01 18.46
C GLN A 75 -18.98 10.63 19.62
N VAL A 76 -18.56 10.40 20.87
CA VAL A 76 -19.19 11.02 22.04
C VAL A 76 -19.01 12.54 22.04
N ASP A 77 -17.80 13.02 21.77
CA ASP A 77 -17.50 14.45 21.69
C ASP A 77 -18.33 15.11 20.57
N ASN A 78 -18.45 14.46 19.40
CA ASN A 78 -19.31 14.94 18.31
C ASN A 78 -20.79 15.05 18.72
N ILE A 79 -21.37 14.01 19.34
CA ILE A 79 -22.78 14.05 19.77
C ILE A 79 -23.00 15.09 20.86
N ARG A 80 -22.05 15.25 21.79
CA ARG A 80 -22.10 16.29 22.82
C ARG A 80 -21.98 17.70 22.23
N ASN A 81 -21.33 17.86 21.08
CA ASN A 81 -21.27 19.13 20.36
C ASN A 81 -22.56 19.43 19.56
N PHE A 82 -23.27 18.41 19.10
CA PHE A 82 -24.58 18.55 18.44
C PHE A 82 -25.73 18.83 19.44
N GLY A 83 -25.59 18.37 20.68
CA GLY A 83 -26.58 18.53 21.75
C GLY A 83 -26.19 19.57 22.81
N THR A 84 -27.16 20.00 23.61
CA THR A 84 -26.97 21.05 24.64
C THR A 84 -26.46 20.52 25.99
N GLU A 85 -26.26 19.20 26.17
CA GLU A 85 -25.90 18.60 27.46
C GLU A 85 -24.83 17.49 27.37
N ASN A 86 -23.81 17.58 28.22
CA ASN A 86 -22.71 16.60 28.28
C ASN A 86 -23.14 15.16 28.61
N GLY A 87 -24.27 14.98 29.30
CA GLY A 87 -24.74 13.65 29.75
C GLY A 87 -25.47 12.82 28.69
N VAL A 88 -25.73 13.36 27.49
CA VAL A 88 -26.50 12.68 26.44
C VAL A 88 -25.79 11.45 25.87
N ALA A 89 -24.45 11.47 25.88
CA ALA A 89 -23.62 10.39 25.37
C ALA A 89 -22.43 10.16 26.29
N HIS A 90 -22.06 8.90 26.52
CA HIS A 90 -20.94 8.51 27.36
C HIS A 90 -20.13 7.39 26.74
N VAL A 91 -18.87 7.27 27.18
CA VAL A 91 -18.03 6.08 26.96
C VAL A 91 -17.95 5.28 28.25
N MET A 92 -17.83 3.96 28.15
CA MET A 92 -17.55 3.06 29.27
C MET A 92 -16.45 2.08 28.86
N ASN A 93 -15.22 2.36 29.31
CA ASN A 93 -14.03 1.59 28.99
C ASN A 93 -13.00 1.67 30.12
N SER A 94 -11.84 1.02 29.94
CA SER A 94 -10.78 0.95 30.94
C SER A 94 -9.98 2.25 31.15
N SER A 95 -10.17 3.29 30.31
CA SER A 95 -9.45 4.55 30.50
C SER A 95 -10.11 5.49 31.50
N LEU A 96 -11.34 5.20 31.94
CA LEU A 96 -12.05 6.02 32.93
C LEU A 96 -11.58 5.73 34.35
N ASN A 97 -11.42 6.79 35.14
CA ASN A 97 -11.23 6.66 36.59
C ASN A 97 -12.57 6.41 37.31
N LYS A 98 -12.50 6.08 38.61
CA LYS A 98 -13.68 5.75 39.41
C LYS A 98 -14.72 6.87 39.49
N SER A 99 -14.28 8.13 39.58
CA SER A 99 -15.19 9.28 39.61
C SER A 99 -15.89 9.50 38.27
N GLU A 100 -15.19 9.36 37.16
CA GLU A 100 -15.78 9.46 35.81
C GLU A 100 -16.81 8.34 35.58
N LEU A 101 -16.47 7.11 35.97
CA LEU A 101 -17.39 5.97 35.87
C LEU A 101 -18.65 6.17 36.73
N ALA A 102 -18.51 6.77 37.92
CA ALA A 102 -19.67 7.06 38.78
C ALA A 102 -20.64 8.06 38.12
N VAL A 103 -20.12 9.09 37.45
CA VAL A 103 -20.95 10.03 36.65
C VAL A 103 -21.67 9.31 35.52
N VAL A 104 -20.97 8.43 34.80
CA VAL A 104 -21.58 7.61 33.74
C VAL A 104 -22.73 6.76 34.30
N HIS A 105 -22.54 6.13 35.46
CA HIS A 105 -23.59 5.32 36.09
C HIS A 105 -24.80 6.15 36.54
N GLU A 106 -24.58 7.34 37.11
CA GLU A 106 -25.64 8.25 37.53
C GLU A 106 -26.48 8.74 36.33
N ASP A 107 -25.82 9.16 35.26
CA ASP A 107 -26.49 9.62 34.03
C ASP A 107 -27.23 8.48 33.30
N LEU A 108 -26.80 7.22 33.46
CA LEU A 108 -27.51 6.04 32.94
C LEU A 108 -28.75 5.72 33.78
N LEU A 109 -28.63 5.71 35.11
CA LEU A 109 -29.73 5.41 36.03
C LEU A 109 -30.84 6.47 35.99
N SER A 110 -30.46 7.73 35.80
CA SER A 110 -31.41 8.85 35.66
C SER A 110 -32.10 8.91 34.29
N GLY A 111 -31.67 8.09 33.32
CA GLY A 111 -32.22 8.08 31.96
C GLY A 111 -31.77 9.26 31.08
N LYS A 112 -30.78 10.03 31.52
CA LYS A 112 -30.21 11.16 30.77
C LYS A 112 -29.40 10.71 29.56
N THR A 113 -28.71 9.57 29.69
CA THR A 113 -27.87 9.03 28.62
C THR A 113 -28.72 8.39 27.52
N LYS A 114 -28.52 8.83 26.27
CA LYS A 114 -29.14 8.26 25.08
C LYS A 114 -28.21 7.29 24.34
N LEU A 115 -26.90 7.54 24.39
CA LEU A 115 -25.87 6.70 23.77
C LEU A 115 -24.78 6.32 24.75
N LEU A 116 -24.55 5.01 24.93
CA LEU A 116 -23.41 4.49 25.68
C LEU A 116 -22.48 3.71 24.75
N TYR A 117 -21.29 4.25 24.51
CA TYR A 117 -20.23 3.54 23.78
C TYR A 117 -19.46 2.64 24.74
N VAL A 118 -19.33 1.35 24.40
CA VAL A 118 -18.70 0.35 25.27
C VAL A 118 -17.66 -0.45 24.47
N ALA A 119 -16.48 -0.64 25.07
CA ALA A 119 -15.47 -1.55 24.54
C ALA A 119 -15.91 -3.01 24.78
N PRO A 120 -15.73 -3.95 23.83
CA PRO A 120 -16.12 -5.35 23.99
C PRO A 120 -15.59 -5.99 25.28
N GLU A 121 -14.33 -5.71 25.64
CA GLU A 121 -13.67 -6.20 26.85
C GLU A 121 -14.39 -5.69 28.11
N SER A 122 -14.86 -4.43 28.07
CA SER A 122 -15.62 -3.82 29.17
C SER A 122 -17.04 -4.35 29.26
N LEU A 123 -17.69 -4.63 28.13
CA LEU A 123 -19.00 -5.27 28.08
C LEU A 123 -18.97 -6.68 28.68
N THR A 124 -17.83 -7.38 28.60
CA THR A 124 -17.69 -8.76 29.10
C THR A 124 -17.52 -8.88 30.61
N LYS A 125 -17.34 -7.77 31.34
CA LYS A 125 -17.18 -7.78 32.80
C LYS A 125 -18.52 -8.03 33.50
N GLU A 126 -18.56 -8.98 34.42
CA GLU A 126 -19.79 -9.36 35.14
C GLU A 126 -20.46 -8.19 35.86
N GLU A 127 -19.68 -7.31 36.49
CA GLU A 127 -20.16 -6.10 37.18
C GLU A 127 -20.94 -5.18 36.23
N ASN A 128 -20.43 -4.98 35.01
CA ASN A 128 -21.07 -4.13 33.99
C ASN A 128 -22.32 -4.81 33.42
N VAL A 129 -22.29 -6.13 33.23
CA VAL A 129 -23.46 -6.89 32.77
C VAL A 129 -24.59 -6.80 33.79
N GLU A 130 -24.29 -6.96 35.08
CA GLU A 130 -25.29 -6.82 36.16
C GLU A 130 -25.87 -5.41 36.20
N PHE A 131 -25.02 -4.38 36.12
CA PHE A 131 -25.47 -2.99 36.08
C PHE A 131 -26.41 -2.71 34.89
N LEU A 132 -26.04 -3.17 33.69
CA LEU A 132 -26.83 -2.94 32.47
C LEU A 132 -28.18 -3.67 32.47
N ARG A 133 -28.39 -4.72 33.29
CA ARG A 133 -29.74 -5.32 33.48
C ARG A 133 -30.73 -4.31 34.07
N GLY A 134 -30.25 -3.42 34.92
CA GLY A 134 -31.05 -2.36 35.56
C GLY A 134 -31.37 -1.18 34.64
N ILE A 135 -30.77 -1.10 33.46
CA ILE A 135 -30.95 0.02 32.52
C ILE A 135 -32.02 -0.32 31.49
N ASP A 136 -32.85 0.65 31.13
CA ASP A 136 -33.76 0.55 29.99
C ASP A 136 -32.98 0.77 28.70
N ILE A 137 -32.79 -0.31 27.95
CA ILE A 137 -32.02 -0.32 26.71
C ILE A 137 -32.98 -0.18 25.53
N SER A 138 -32.66 0.68 24.56
CA SER A 138 -33.46 0.89 23.35
C SER A 138 -33.11 -0.13 22.25
N PHE A 139 -31.81 -0.35 22.02
CA PHE A 139 -31.24 -1.33 21.09
C PHE A 139 -29.73 -1.50 21.32
N TYR A 140 -29.14 -2.50 20.66
CA TYR A 140 -27.69 -2.69 20.61
C TYR A 140 -27.16 -2.38 19.21
N ALA A 141 -26.13 -1.54 19.11
CA ALA A 141 -25.38 -1.32 17.88
C ALA A 141 -24.01 -2.00 17.98
N VAL A 142 -23.69 -2.86 17.02
CA VAL A 142 -22.36 -3.45 16.85
C VAL A 142 -21.68 -2.72 15.70
N ASP A 143 -20.82 -1.77 16.04
CA ASP A 143 -19.99 -1.04 15.07
C ASP A 143 -18.76 -1.88 14.70
N GLU A 144 -18.24 -1.70 13.49
CA GLU A 144 -17.17 -2.53 12.92
C GLU A 144 -17.41 -4.04 13.10
N ALA A 145 -18.63 -4.49 12.80
CA ALA A 145 -19.08 -5.87 13.03
C ALA A 145 -18.21 -6.93 12.33
N HIS A 146 -17.40 -6.55 11.34
CA HIS A 146 -16.42 -7.45 10.71
C HIS A 146 -15.42 -8.05 11.72
N CYS A 147 -15.18 -7.42 12.87
CA CYS A 147 -14.31 -7.94 13.94
C CYS A 147 -14.79 -9.30 14.52
N ILE A 148 -16.04 -9.69 14.27
CA ILE A 148 -16.61 -10.99 14.69
C ILE A 148 -16.00 -12.18 13.94
N SER A 149 -15.64 -11.99 12.67
CA SER A 149 -15.21 -13.07 11.78
C SER A 149 -13.69 -13.18 11.76
N GLU A 150 -13.17 -14.41 11.81
CA GLU A 150 -11.75 -14.71 11.60
C GLU A 150 -11.32 -14.43 10.15
N TRP A 151 -12.28 -14.44 9.23
CA TRP A 151 -12.08 -14.02 7.84
C TRP A 151 -12.13 -12.50 7.67
N GLY A 152 -12.34 -11.76 8.76
CA GLY A 152 -12.20 -10.31 8.81
C GLY A 152 -10.74 -9.90 9.00
N HIS A 153 -10.39 -8.68 8.56
CA HIS A 153 -9.02 -8.16 8.62
C HIS A 153 -8.55 -7.72 10.02
N ASP A 154 -9.49 -7.52 10.96
CA ASP A 154 -9.26 -7.17 12.37
C ASP A 154 -10.12 -8.05 13.31
N PHE A 155 -9.91 -9.37 13.27
CA PHE A 155 -10.63 -10.31 14.14
C PHE A 155 -10.36 -10.05 15.64
N ARG A 156 -11.43 -10.03 16.44
CA ARG A 156 -11.37 -9.86 17.90
C ARG A 156 -12.23 -10.91 18.60
N PRO A 157 -11.63 -11.83 19.38
CA PRO A 157 -12.38 -12.90 20.06
C PRO A 157 -13.53 -12.40 20.94
N GLU A 158 -13.40 -11.22 21.54
CA GLU A 158 -14.40 -10.63 22.43
C GLU A 158 -15.70 -10.29 21.72
N TYR A 159 -15.64 -9.98 20.41
CA TYR A 159 -16.84 -9.71 19.61
C TYR A 159 -17.77 -10.93 19.51
N ARG A 160 -17.21 -12.15 19.51
CA ARG A 160 -18.03 -13.38 19.51
C ARG A 160 -18.83 -13.57 20.81
N ARG A 161 -18.49 -12.84 21.88
CA ARG A 161 -19.19 -12.89 23.17
C ARG A 161 -20.35 -11.90 23.25
N ILE A 162 -20.50 -10.99 22.28
CA ILE A 162 -21.55 -9.95 22.29
C ILE A 162 -22.94 -10.58 22.44
N LYS A 163 -23.31 -11.55 21.58
CA LYS A 163 -24.65 -12.15 21.63
C LYS A 163 -24.93 -12.90 22.93
N PRO A 164 -24.03 -13.76 23.45
CA PRO A 164 -24.17 -14.34 24.79
C PRO A 164 -24.40 -13.29 25.88
N ILE A 165 -23.63 -12.19 25.88
CA ILE A 165 -23.77 -11.14 26.90
C ILE A 165 -25.10 -10.40 26.78
N VAL A 166 -25.50 -10.04 25.56
CA VAL A 166 -26.80 -9.40 25.30
C VAL A 166 -27.96 -10.29 25.80
N LYS A 167 -27.85 -11.62 25.65
CA LYS A 167 -28.82 -12.56 26.23
C LYS A 167 -28.81 -12.54 27.76
N THR A 168 -27.63 -12.45 28.39
CA THR A 168 -27.49 -12.36 29.85
C THR A 168 -28.05 -11.05 30.42
N ILE A 169 -27.91 -9.93 29.69
CA ILE A 169 -28.54 -8.65 30.06
C ILE A 169 -30.08 -8.76 30.02
N GLY A 170 -30.62 -9.66 29.18
CA GLY A 170 -32.02 -10.06 29.23
C GLY A 170 -33.02 -9.08 28.62
N LYS A 171 -32.55 -8.05 27.89
CA LYS A 171 -33.40 -7.07 27.20
C LYS A 171 -33.69 -7.53 25.78
N LYS A 172 -34.96 -7.75 25.45
CA LYS A 172 -35.40 -8.18 24.10
C LYS A 172 -35.62 -6.95 23.21
N VAL A 173 -34.53 -6.41 22.69
CA VAL A 173 -34.48 -5.21 21.84
C VAL A 173 -33.72 -5.49 20.54
N PRO A 174 -33.91 -4.70 19.47
CA PRO A 174 -33.27 -4.98 18.19
C PRO A 174 -31.75 -4.82 18.27
N ILE A 175 -31.07 -5.50 17.35
CA ILE A 175 -29.63 -5.37 17.12
C ILE A 175 -29.41 -4.78 15.73
N ILE A 176 -28.62 -3.71 15.65
CA ILE A 176 -28.06 -3.21 14.41
C ILE A 176 -26.57 -3.56 14.33
N ALA A 177 -26.14 -4.19 13.24
CA ALA A 177 -24.73 -4.51 13.00
C ALA A 177 -24.24 -3.76 11.76
N LEU A 178 -23.15 -3.00 11.90
CA LEU A 178 -22.64 -2.11 10.86
C LEU A 178 -21.18 -2.41 10.56
N THR A 179 -20.80 -2.36 9.29
CA THR A 179 -19.39 -2.46 8.87
C THR A 179 -19.14 -1.71 7.56
N ALA A 180 -17.92 -1.23 7.36
CA ALA A 180 -17.49 -0.66 6.08
C ALA A 180 -17.18 -1.73 5.03
N THR A 181 -16.65 -2.86 5.48
CA THR A 181 -16.12 -3.93 4.64
C THR A 181 -16.58 -5.27 5.17
N ALA A 182 -17.27 -6.04 4.33
CA ALA A 182 -17.55 -7.43 4.61
C ALA A 182 -17.74 -8.19 3.30
N THR A 183 -16.87 -9.17 3.07
CA THR A 183 -17.03 -10.19 2.02
C THR A 183 -18.24 -11.07 2.33
N PRO A 184 -18.80 -11.80 1.36
CA PRO A 184 -19.94 -12.69 1.59
C PRO A 184 -19.74 -13.66 2.78
N LYS A 185 -18.51 -14.17 2.96
CA LYS A 185 -18.15 -15.02 4.10
C LYS A 185 -18.27 -14.30 5.44
N VAL A 186 -17.67 -13.11 5.54
CA VAL A 186 -17.72 -12.29 6.76
C VAL A 186 -19.17 -11.92 7.11
N ARG A 187 -20.02 -11.63 6.10
CA ARG A 187 -21.46 -11.36 6.31
C ARG A 187 -22.15 -12.55 6.97
N GLN A 188 -21.96 -13.76 6.43
CA GLN A 188 -22.56 -14.97 6.97
C GLN A 188 -22.14 -15.20 8.43
N ASP A 189 -20.85 -15.01 8.74
CA ASP A 189 -20.31 -15.15 10.09
C ASP A 189 -20.92 -14.14 11.07
N ILE A 190 -21.06 -12.87 10.68
CA ILE A 190 -21.70 -11.83 11.51
C ILE A 190 -23.15 -12.22 11.82
N LEU A 191 -23.93 -12.54 10.78
CA LEU A 191 -25.34 -12.90 10.92
C LEU A 191 -25.53 -14.13 11.82
N LYS A 192 -24.68 -15.14 11.64
CA LYS A 192 -24.70 -16.38 12.43
C LYS A 192 -24.32 -16.13 13.89
N ASN A 193 -23.23 -15.42 14.14
CA ASN A 193 -22.71 -15.19 15.49
C ASN A 193 -23.61 -14.28 16.33
N LEU A 194 -24.19 -13.24 15.72
CA LEU A 194 -25.16 -12.36 16.38
C LEU A 194 -26.57 -12.98 16.46
N GLU A 195 -26.77 -14.16 15.86
CA GLU A 195 -28.05 -14.86 15.73
C GLU A 195 -29.16 -13.94 15.19
N LEU A 196 -28.85 -13.14 14.16
CA LEU A 196 -29.81 -12.26 13.53
C LEU A 196 -30.72 -13.09 12.62
N LYS A 197 -31.96 -13.31 13.04
CA LYS A 197 -32.93 -14.12 12.30
C LYS A 197 -33.75 -13.22 11.39
N ASN A 198 -33.53 -13.33 10.07
CA ASN A 198 -34.17 -12.50 9.05
C ASN A 198 -34.05 -10.98 9.30
N PRO A 199 -32.83 -10.43 9.49
CA PRO A 199 -32.67 -8.99 9.65
C PRO A 199 -32.99 -8.26 8.34
N ALA A 200 -33.33 -6.98 8.45
CA ALA A 200 -33.30 -6.09 7.30
C ALA A 200 -31.84 -5.91 6.86
N VAL A 201 -31.50 -6.34 5.65
CA VAL A 201 -30.13 -6.27 5.10
C VAL A 201 -30.03 -5.11 4.12
N PHE A 202 -29.12 -4.19 4.39
CA PHE A 202 -28.82 -3.04 3.54
C PHE A 202 -27.34 -3.09 3.13
N ILE A 203 -27.08 -3.19 1.83
CA ILE A 203 -25.73 -3.24 1.28
C ILE A 203 -25.63 -2.13 0.24
N SER A 204 -24.99 -1.04 0.63
CA SER A 204 -24.65 0.02 -0.31
C SER A 204 -23.47 -0.40 -1.17
N SER A 205 -23.38 0.16 -2.38
CA SER A 205 -22.27 -0.10 -3.29
C SER A 205 -20.92 0.27 -2.65
N PHE A 206 -19.92 -0.58 -2.89
CA PHE A 206 -18.52 -0.34 -2.56
C PHE A 206 -17.83 0.53 -3.62
N ASN A 207 -18.56 0.97 -4.65
CA ASN A 207 -17.98 1.76 -5.71
C ASN A 207 -17.69 3.19 -5.25
N ARG A 208 -16.43 3.60 -5.35
CA ARG A 208 -15.95 4.97 -5.12
C ARG A 208 -15.48 5.59 -6.42
N PRO A 209 -16.39 6.10 -7.28
CA PRO A 209 -16.05 6.50 -8.65
C PRO A 209 -15.04 7.65 -8.71
N ASN A 210 -14.94 8.44 -7.64
CA ASN A 210 -14.00 9.54 -7.50
C ASN A 210 -12.55 9.11 -7.19
N LEU A 211 -12.34 7.82 -6.89
CA LEU A 211 -11.00 7.29 -6.61
C LEU A 211 -10.36 6.70 -7.86
N TYR A 212 -9.15 7.15 -8.14
CA TYR A 212 -8.24 6.58 -9.12
C TYR A 212 -7.36 5.52 -8.45
N TYR A 213 -7.26 4.33 -9.05
CA TYR A 213 -6.43 3.23 -8.51
C TYR A 213 -5.27 2.90 -9.47
N GLU A 214 -4.07 2.75 -8.92
CA GLU A 214 -2.88 2.38 -9.67
C GLU A 214 -1.94 1.50 -8.84
N VAL A 215 -1.40 0.46 -9.46
CA VAL A 215 -0.36 -0.38 -8.85
C VAL A 215 0.93 -0.21 -9.64
N ARG A 216 1.97 0.25 -8.97
CA ARG A 216 3.31 0.45 -9.52
C ARG A 216 4.27 -0.62 -9.00
N PRO A 217 5.19 -1.13 -9.83
CA PRO A 217 6.24 -1.99 -9.33
C PRO A 217 7.11 -1.22 -8.34
N LYS A 218 7.60 -1.92 -7.33
CA LYS A 218 8.50 -1.36 -6.33
C LYS A 218 9.94 -1.71 -6.69
N TYR A 219 10.66 -0.69 -7.15
CA TYR A 219 12.08 -0.75 -7.53
C TYR A 219 12.97 -0.17 -6.42
N LYS A 220 14.31 -0.21 -6.61
CA LYS A 220 15.29 0.34 -5.66
C LYS A 220 15.08 1.84 -5.38
N ASP A 221 14.64 2.60 -6.38
CA ASP A 221 14.45 4.06 -6.31
C ASP A 221 13.04 4.52 -5.88
N VAL A 222 12.23 3.64 -5.27
CA VAL A 222 10.85 3.96 -4.85
C VAL A 222 10.71 5.23 -4.00
N ASN A 223 11.72 5.59 -3.20
CA ASN A 223 11.72 6.85 -2.44
C ASN A 223 11.71 8.09 -3.35
N ARG A 224 12.49 8.06 -4.44
CA ARG A 224 12.54 9.14 -5.43
C ARG A 224 11.22 9.25 -6.17
N GLU A 225 10.63 8.11 -6.51
CA GLU A 225 9.33 8.09 -7.18
C GLU A 225 8.20 8.62 -6.27
N LEU A 226 8.21 8.24 -4.99
CA LEU A 226 7.30 8.81 -4.00
C LEU A 226 7.48 10.32 -3.89
N LEU A 227 8.71 10.81 -3.79
CA LEU A 227 8.98 12.25 -3.70
C LEU A 227 8.47 12.99 -4.95
N LYS A 228 8.68 12.42 -6.14
CA LYS A 228 8.16 12.97 -7.40
C LYS A 228 6.63 13.07 -7.34
N PHE A 229 5.95 11.98 -6.98
CA PHE A 229 4.49 11.94 -6.87
C PHE A 229 3.94 12.94 -5.84
N VAL A 230 4.60 13.06 -4.68
CA VAL A 230 4.21 14.01 -3.62
C VAL A 230 4.39 15.45 -4.09
N ARG A 231 5.47 15.77 -4.83
CA ARG A 231 5.68 17.11 -5.41
C ARG A 231 4.68 17.46 -6.50
N GLU A 232 4.31 16.50 -7.35
CA GLU A 232 3.23 16.67 -8.34
C GLU A 232 1.86 16.97 -7.68
N ASN A 233 1.74 16.67 -6.38
CA ASN A 233 0.56 16.93 -5.56
C ASN A 233 0.84 17.94 -4.43
N GLU A 234 1.78 18.87 -4.63
CA GLU A 234 2.09 19.91 -3.63
C GLU A 234 0.84 20.71 -3.24
N GLY A 235 0.71 21.00 -1.94
CA GLY A 235 -0.46 21.67 -1.36
C GLY A 235 -1.69 20.78 -1.16
N LYS A 236 -1.63 19.50 -1.52
CA LYS A 236 -2.70 18.53 -1.26
C LYS A 236 -2.38 17.66 -0.04
N SER A 237 -3.38 17.41 0.80
CA SER A 237 -3.21 16.48 1.93
C SER A 237 -3.13 15.03 1.46
N GLY A 238 -2.19 14.26 2.03
CA GLY A 238 -2.01 12.85 1.69
C GLY A 238 -1.57 11.95 2.84
N ILE A 239 -1.78 10.65 2.66
CA ILE A 239 -1.32 9.62 3.59
C ILE A 239 -0.39 8.65 2.83
N VAL A 240 0.73 8.29 3.44
CA VAL A 240 1.63 7.23 2.95
C VAL A 240 1.67 6.11 3.98
N TYR A 241 1.18 4.93 3.61
CA TYR A 241 1.18 3.73 4.46
C TYR A 241 2.46 2.92 4.30
N CYS A 242 3.10 2.62 5.43
CA CYS A 242 4.27 1.75 5.54
C CYS A 242 4.02 0.60 6.53
N LEU A 243 4.73 -0.51 6.34
CA LEU A 243 4.60 -1.72 7.16
C LEU A 243 5.26 -1.58 8.53
N SER A 244 6.37 -0.85 8.63
CA SER A 244 7.16 -0.74 9.87
C SER A 244 7.25 0.68 10.42
N ARG A 245 7.34 0.78 11.75
CA ARG A 245 7.52 2.05 12.49
C ARG A 245 8.81 2.76 12.08
N LYS A 246 9.90 2.00 11.93
CA LYS A 246 11.18 2.53 11.46
C LYS A 246 11.02 3.19 10.09
N LYS A 247 10.35 2.52 9.14
CA LYS A 247 10.13 3.07 7.81
C LYS A 247 9.29 4.35 7.82
N THR A 248 8.29 4.44 8.70
CA THR A 248 7.49 5.67 8.80
C THR A 248 8.32 6.88 9.25
N GLU A 249 9.25 6.68 10.18
CA GLU A 249 10.14 7.74 10.65
C GLU A 249 11.17 8.12 9.58
N GLU A 250 11.86 7.14 8.97
CA GLU A 250 12.85 7.36 7.90
C GLU A 250 12.27 8.10 6.69
N LEU A 251 11.07 7.72 6.28
CA LEU A 251 10.43 8.29 5.09
C LEU A 251 9.88 9.68 5.37
N ALA A 252 9.39 9.95 6.59
CA ALA A 252 9.03 11.29 7.01
C ALA A 252 10.25 12.23 6.99
N GLU A 253 11.38 11.78 7.56
CA GLU A 253 12.64 12.55 7.52
C GLU A 253 13.11 12.81 6.09
N PHE A 254 13.08 11.78 5.23
CA PHE A 254 13.43 11.91 3.81
C PHE A 254 12.59 12.96 3.10
N LEU A 255 11.27 12.97 3.31
CA LEU A 255 10.40 13.98 2.71
C LEU A 255 10.63 15.38 3.29
N GLN A 256 10.84 15.50 4.60
CA GLN A 256 11.15 16.77 5.28
C GLN A 256 12.44 17.41 4.74
N VAL A 257 13.51 16.63 4.62
CA VAL A 257 14.79 17.11 4.07
C VAL A 257 14.65 17.60 2.62
N ASN A 258 13.64 17.08 1.89
CA ASN A 258 13.30 17.48 0.53
C ASN A 258 12.22 18.58 0.43
N GLY A 259 11.89 19.23 1.56
CA GLY A 259 11.01 20.40 1.61
C GLY A 259 9.52 20.09 1.77
N ILE A 260 9.15 18.81 1.95
CA ILE A 260 7.75 18.41 2.15
C ILE A 260 7.41 18.46 3.64
N LYS A 261 6.27 19.06 3.99
CA LYS A 261 5.74 19.01 5.37
C LYS A 261 5.16 17.62 5.64
N ALA A 262 6.02 16.69 6.06
CA ALA A 262 5.64 15.33 6.39
C ALA A 262 5.87 15.02 7.88
N LEU A 263 5.00 14.23 8.52
CA LEU A 263 5.22 13.72 9.88
C LEU A 263 4.96 12.21 9.98
N PRO A 264 5.65 11.49 10.89
CA PRO A 264 5.38 10.07 11.13
C PRO A 264 4.18 9.88 12.07
N TYR A 265 3.47 8.74 11.91
CA TYR A 265 2.44 8.28 12.84
C TYR A 265 2.43 6.76 12.99
N HIS A 266 2.67 6.29 14.21
CA HIS A 266 2.54 4.88 14.57
C HIS A 266 2.29 4.70 16.06
N ALA A 267 1.88 3.49 16.45
CA ALA A 267 1.60 3.13 17.84
C ALA A 267 2.84 3.19 18.78
N GLY A 268 4.05 3.29 18.22
CA GLY A 268 5.30 3.42 18.99
C GLY A 268 5.62 4.84 19.45
N LEU A 269 4.98 5.87 18.88
CA LEU A 269 5.14 7.25 19.32
C LEU A 269 4.48 7.45 20.69
N GLU A 270 5.05 8.35 21.48
CA GLU A 270 4.41 8.82 22.71
C GLU A 270 3.01 9.37 22.43
N ALA A 271 2.06 9.13 23.35
CA ALA A 271 0.67 9.49 23.13
C ALA A 271 0.46 11.00 22.90
N ALA A 272 1.30 11.85 23.51
CA ALA A 272 1.28 13.30 23.32
C ALA A 272 1.75 13.69 21.90
N VAL A 273 2.91 13.18 21.46
CA VAL A 273 3.44 13.39 20.11
C VAL A 273 2.48 12.89 19.04
N ARG A 274 1.91 11.69 19.24
CA ARG A 274 0.94 11.10 18.31
C ARG A 274 -0.30 11.97 18.15
N ARG A 275 -0.81 12.53 19.26
CA ARG A 275 -1.95 13.46 19.23
C ARG A 275 -1.58 14.76 18.53
N GLN A 276 -0.43 15.34 18.85
CA GLN A 276 0.06 16.56 18.21
C GLN A 276 0.20 16.39 16.70
N ASN A 277 0.85 15.33 16.21
CA ASN A 277 1.01 15.08 14.78
C ASN A 277 -0.34 14.92 14.07
N GLN A 278 -1.30 14.24 14.71
CA GLN A 278 -2.66 14.12 14.19
C GLN A 278 -3.36 15.48 14.10
N ASP A 279 -3.29 16.29 15.16
CA ASP A 279 -3.93 17.60 15.20
C ASP A 279 -3.32 18.53 14.14
N MET A 280 -1.99 18.53 13.96
CA MET A 280 -1.31 19.29 12.92
C MET A 280 -1.75 18.89 11.50
N PHE A 281 -2.00 17.60 11.26
CA PHE A 281 -2.51 17.12 9.97
C PHE A 281 -3.99 17.51 9.74
N LEU A 282 -4.80 17.47 10.80
CA LEU A 282 -6.20 17.89 10.74
C LEU A 282 -6.34 19.41 10.52
N MET A 283 -5.44 20.20 11.09
CA MET A 283 -5.38 21.66 10.98
C MET A 283 -4.60 22.17 9.76
N GLU A 284 -4.20 21.28 8.84
CA GLU A 284 -3.50 21.63 7.59
C GLU A 284 -2.12 22.29 7.81
N GLU A 285 -1.51 22.07 8.97
CA GLU A 285 -0.12 22.48 9.23
C GLU A 285 0.89 21.52 8.59
N VAL A 286 0.45 20.28 8.31
CA VAL A 286 1.24 19.19 7.71
C VAL A 286 0.48 18.66 6.50
N ASP A 287 1.18 18.53 5.38
CA ASP A 287 0.59 18.10 4.11
C ASP A 287 0.52 16.57 4.04
N VAL A 288 1.53 15.87 4.54
CA VAL A 288 1.66 14.41 4.36
C VAL A 288 1.83 13.68 5.70
N MET A 289 0.96 12.71 5.96
CA MET A 289 1.17 11.79 7.08
C MET A 289 1.79 10.48 6.61
N ILE A 290 2.94 10.11 7.19
CA ILE A 290 3.59 8.82 6.93
C ILE A 290 3.26 7.87 8.08
N ALA A 291 2.53 6.80 7.80
CA ALA A 291 1.90 6.05 8.87
C ALA A 291 1.90 4.53 8.70
N THR A 292 1.81 3.83 9.83
CA THR A 292 1.35 2.43 9.82
C THR A 292 -0.17 2.39 9.85
N ILE A 293 -0.74 1.19 9.74
CA ILE A 293 -2.20 0.94 9.86
C ILE A 293 -2.85 1.55 11.12
N ALA A 294 -2.04 1.91 12.13
CA ALA A 294 -2.51 2.61 13.32
C ALA A 294 -3.11 4.00 13.00
N PHE A 295 -2.67 4.65 11.92
CA PHE A 295 -3.25 5.91 11.45
C PHE A 295 -4.43 5.59 10.55
N GLY A 296 -5.63 5.59 11.12
CA GLY A 296 -6.80 5.49 10.28
C GLY A 296 -8.10 5.27 11.01
N MET A 297 -8.15 4.34 11.94
CA MET A 297 -9.41 4.03 12.60
C MET A 297 -9.79 5.19 13.55
N GLY A 298 -10.60 6.15 13.07
CA GLY A 298 -11.00 7.35 13.82
C GLY A 298 -10.63 8.70 13.18
N ILE A 299 -9.93 8.72 12.04
CA ILE A 299 -9.62 9.97 11.32
C ILE A 299 -10.73 10.28 10.32
N ASP A 300 -11.21 11.51 10.37
CA ASP A 300 -12.26 12.05 9.51
C ASP A 300 -11.87 13.40 8.92
N LYS A 301 -10.77 13.43 8.18
CA LYS A 301 -10.41 14.56 7.30
C LYS A 301 -11.05 14.32 5.93
N PRO A 302 -12.00 15.16 5.47
CA PRO A 302 -12.78 14.89 4.26
C PRO A 302 -11.98 15.06 2.96
N ASP A 303 -10.92 15.85 3.01
CA ASP A 303 -10.21 16.44 1.87
C ASP A 303 -8.82 15.82 1.61
N ILE A 304 -8.62 14.56 2.03
CA ILE A 304 -7.42 13.80 1.67
C ILE A 304 -7.47 13.51 0.16
N ARG A 305 -6.44 13.93 -0.59
CA ARG A 305 -6.39 13.83 -2.06
C ARG A 305 -5.61 12.64 -2.56
N TYR A 306 -4.71 12.08 -1.77
CA TYR A 306 -4.03 10.85 -2.14
C TYR A 306 -3.74 9.95 -0.95
N VAL A 307 -3.74 8.65 -1.22
CA VAL A 307 -3.27 7.60 -0.33
C VAL A 307 -2.26 6.78 -1.11
N VAL A 308 -1.04 6.69 -0.59
CA VAL A 308 0.03 5.87 -1.16
C VAL A 308 0.30 4.70 -0.25
N HIS A 309 0.30 3.49 -0.77
CA HIS A 309 0.82 2.31 -0.09
C HIS A 309 2.28 2.14 -0.50
N TYR A 310 3.21 2.57 0.36
CA TYR A 310 4.63 2.32 0.15
C TYR A 310 4.95 0.83 0.26
N ASP A 311 4.28 0.14 1.18
CA ASP A 311 4.28 -1.32 1.27
C ASP A 311 2.84 -1.82 1.03
N MET A 312 2.68 -2.84 0.18
CA MET A 312 1.37 -3.43 -0.10
C MET A 312 0.74 -3.99 1.20
N PRO A 313 -0.55 -3.74 1.48
CA PRO A 313 -1.20 -4.25 2.69
C PRO A 313 -1.41 -5.76 2.63
N LYS A 314 -1.63 -6.39 3.79
CA LYS A 314 -1.83 -7.86 3.92
C LYS A 314 -3.14 -8.39 3.33
N SER A 315 -4.12 -7.53 3.05
CA SER A 315 -5.44 -7.92 2.56
C SER A 315 -6.12 -6.79 1.79
N LEU A 316 -7.06 -7.15 0.90
CA LEU A 316 -7.85 -6.18 0.13
C LEU A 316 -8.85 -5.39 0.98
N GLU A 317 -9.31 -5.91 2.11
CA GLU A 317 -10.10 -5.12 3.06
C GLU A 317 -9.29 -3.96 3.63
N SER A 318 -8.05 -4.25 4.05
CA SER A 318 -7.14 -3.22 4.58
C SER A 318 -6.89 -2.16 3.51
N TYR A 319 -6.51 -2.61 2.29
CA TYR A 319 -6.33 -1.74 1.13
C TYR A 319 -7.56 -0.86 0.85
N TYR A 320 -8.75 -1.44 0.80
CA TYR A 320 -9.99 -0.73 0.49
C TYR A 320 -10.37 0.28 1.60
N GLN A 321 -10.20 -0.08 2.87
CA GLN A 321 -10.45 0.85 3.97
C GLN A 321 -9.47 2.02 3.99
N GLU A 322 -8.19 1.74 3.76
CA GLU A 322 -7.09 2.71 3.75
C GLU A 322 -7.22 3.68 2.57
N THR A 323 -7.42 3.17 1.35
CA THR A 323 -7.67 4.00 0.16
C THR A 323 -8.99 4.76 0.26
N GLY A 324 -10.01 4.18 0.89
CA GLY A 324 -11.32 4.82 1.12
C GLY A 324 -11.31 6.08 2.00
N ARG A 325 -10.15 6.44 2.57
CA ARG A 325 -9.89 7.70 3.26
C ARG A 325 -9.76 8.89 2.32
N SER A 326 -9.29 8.62 1.10
CA SER A 326 -9.17 9.63 0.07
C SER A 326 -10.56 10.06 -0.42
N GLY A 327 -10.71 11.33 -0.80
CA GLY A 327 -11.88 11.84 -1.52
C GLY A 327 -13.22 11.67 -0.80
N ARG A 328 -13.29 11.82 0.54
CA ARG A 328 -14.55 11.64 1.30
C ARG A 328 -15.57 12.75 1.05
N ASP A 329 -15.10 13.93 0.71
CA ASP A 329 -15.88 15.05 0.18
C ASP A 329 -16.48 14.78 -1.22
N GLY A 330 -16.09 13.69 -1.88
CA GLY A 330 -16.47 13.36 -3.26
C GLY A 330 -15.55 13.99 -4.32
N GLY A 331 -14.55 14.77 -3.91
CA GLY A 331 -13.50 15.28 -4.77
C GLY A 331 -12.54 14.18 -5.23
N GLU A 332 -11.55 14.54 -6.04
CA GLU A 332 -10.56 13.58 -6.54
C GLU A 332 -9.81 12.88 -5.40
N GLY A 333 -9.49 11.60 -5.64
CA GLY A 333 -8.64 10.82 -4.75
C GLY A 333 -7.74 9.88 -5.55
N GLN A 334 -6.42 10.02 -5.40
CA GLN A 334 -5.45 9.12 -6.03
C GLN A 334 -5.02 8.02 -5.04
N CYS A 335 -5.06 6.77 -5.47
CA CYS A 335 -4.70 5.60 -4.67
C CYS A 335 -3.60 4.84 -5.40
N ILE A 336 -2.35 5.05 -4.95
CA ILE A 336 -1.15 4.48 -5.57
C ILE A 336 -0.60 3.40 -4.66
N ALA A 337 -0.35 2.20 -5.17
CA ALA A 337 0.29 1.13 -4.41
C ALA A 337 1.60 0.71 -5.05
N PHE A 338 2.70 0.77 -4.29
CA PHE A 338 3.97 0.18 -4.66
C PHE A 338 3.97 -1.30 -4.29
N TYR A 339 4.28 -2.15 -5.28
CA TYR A 339 4.19 -3.59 -5.15
C TYR A 339 5.52 -4.29 -5.43
N SER A 340 5.96 -5.10 -4.46
CA SER A 340 6.91 -6.18 -4.67
C SER A 340 6.40 -7.45 -3.97
N TYR A 341 6.66 -8.61 -4.57
CA TYR A 341 6.31 -9.89 -3.95
C TYR A 341 7.02 -10.10 -2.59
N GLU A 342 8.24 -9.58 -2.45
CA GLU A 342 9.03 -9.62 -1.21
C GLU A 342 8.33 -8.96 0.00
N ASP A 343 7.54 -7.91 -0.23
CA ASP A 343 6.79 -7.27 0.86
C ASP A 343 5.73 -8.22 1.44
N LEU A 344 5.14 -9.08 0.62
CA LEU A 344 4.14 -10.05 1.04
C LEU A 344 4.76 -11.26 1.74
N GLN A 345 5.97 -11.68 1.36
CA GLN A 345 6.73 -12.72 2.07
C GLN A 345 7.00 -12.35 3.54
N LYS A 346 7.10 -11.05 3.86
CA LYS A 346 7.24 -10.60 5.27
C LYS A 346 6.02 -10.99 6.10
N PHE A 347 4.81 -10.91 5.53
CA PHE A 347 3.57 -11.31 6.22
C PHE A 347 3.44 -12.82 6.43
N GLU A 348 3.97 -13.63 5.50
CA GLU A 348 4.03 -15.09 5.69
C GLU A 348 4.85 -15.47 6.92
N LYS A 349 6.00 -14.80 7.11
CA LYS A 349 6.86 -15.00 8.30
C LYS A 349 6.11 -14.65 9.60
N PHE A 350 5.34 -13.56 9.63
CA PHE A 350 4.56 -13.16 10.81
C PHE A 350 3.41 -14.12 11.14
N SER A 351 3.02 -14.99 10.22
CA SER A 351 1.91 -15.93 10.43
C SER A 351 2.39 -17.29 10.96
N LYS A 352 3.68 -17.62 10.91
CA LYS A 352 4.22 -18.96 11.25
C LYS A 352 3.92 -19.42 12.68
N ASP A 353 3.81 -18.50 13.63
CA ASP A 353 3.58 -18.82 15.05
C ASP A 353 2.09 -18.95 15.39
N LYS A 354 1.18 -18.74 14.42
CA LYS A 354 -0.27 -18.82 14.60
C LYS A 354 -0.80 -20.25 14.46
N GLY A 355 -2.05 -20.49 14.85
CA GLY A 355 -2.71 -21.78 14.62
C GLY A 355 -2.91 -22.07 13.12
N VAL A 356 -2.98 -23.35 12.74
CA VAL A 356 -3.08 -23.79 11.32
C VAL A 356 -4.21 -23.09 10.56
N ALA A 357 -5.41 -22.99 11.16
CA ALA A 357 -6.54 -22.31 10.53
C ALA A 357 -6.29 -20.82 10.27
N GLU A 358 -5.64 -20.11 11.21
CA GLU A 358 -5.29 -18.69 11.04
C GLU A 358 -4.22 -18.50 9.96
N GLN A 359 -3.26 -19.45 9.85
CA GLN A 359 -2.26 -19.44 8.79
C GLN A 359 -2.90 -19.60 7.41
N GLU A 360 -3.83 -20.54 7.27
CA GLU A 360 -4.55 -20.75 6.01
C GLU A 360 -5.37 -19.52 5.59
N ILE A 361 -6.05 -18.87 6.55
CA ILE A 361 -6.79 -17.63 6.28
C ILE A 361 -5.83 -16.51 5.86
N ALA A 362 -4.72 -16.34 6.58
CA ALA A 362 -3.73 -15.31 6.27
C ALA A 362 -3.12 -15.51 4.88
N GLN A 363 -2.75 -16.75 4.52
CA GLN A 363 -2.26 -17.09 3.19
C GLN A 363 -3.30 -16.77 2.11
N HIS A 364 -4.58 -17.08 2.35
CA HIS A 364 -5.63 -16.75 1.40
C HIS A 364 -5.76 -15.24 1.18
N LEU A 365 -5.79 -14.44 2.26
CA LEU A 365 -5.88 -12.97 2.15
C LEU A 365 -4.67 -12.37 1.40
N LEU A 366 -3.48 -12.94 1.60
CA LEU A 366 -2.27 -12.54 0.87
C LEU A 366 -2.38 -12.87 -0.61
N LEU A 367 -2.83 -14.07 -0.97
CA LEU A 367 -3.02 -14.47 -2.38
C LEU A 367 -4.03 -13.57 -3.10
N GLU A 368 -5.11 -13.14 -2.43
CA GLU A 368 -6.06 -12.18 -3.00
C GLU A 368 -5.41 -10.81 -3.26
N THR A 369 -4.47 -10.42 -2.41
CA THR A 369 -3.69 -9.17 -2.58
C THR A 369 -2.69 -9.28 -3.74
N VAL A 370 -1.95 -10.39 -3.84
CA VAL A 370 -1.06 -10.69 -4.99
C VAL A 370 -1.87 -10.62 -6.28
N SER A 371 -3.00 -11.32 -6.28
CA SER A 371 -3.92 -11.41 -7.40
C SER A 371 -4.39 -10.02 -7.86
N PHE A 372 -4.79 -9.16 -6.93
CA PHE A 372 -5.16 -7.79 -7.25
C PHE A 372 -4.01 -6.96 -7.82
N ALA A 373 -2.79 -7.12 -7.30
CA ALA A 373 -1.63 -6.34 -7.73
C ALA A 373 -1.17 -6.72 -9.16
N GLU A 374 -1.12 -8.02 -9.46
CA GLU A 374 -0.57 -8.53 -10.73
C GLU A 374 -1.59 -8.59 -11.87
N SER A 375 -2.89 -8.58 -11.56
CA SER A 375 -3.93 -8.68 -12.59
C SER A 375 -4.00 -7.43 -13.46
N SER A 376 -4.17 -7.62 -14.76
CA SER A 376 -4.45 -6.55 -15.73
C SER A 376 -5.95 -6.24 -15.90
N VAL A 377 -6.83 -6.87 -15.13
CA VAL A 377 -8.27 -6.57 -15.14
C VAL A 377 -8.53 -5.24 -14.45
N CYS A 378 -9.54 -4.48 -14.88
CA CYS A 378 -10.02 -3.27 -14.19
C CYS A 378 -9.97 -3.40 -12.65
N ARG A 379 -9.14 -2.58 -11.98
CA ARG A 379 -8.91 -2.64 -10.52
C ARG A 379 -10.22 -2.49 -9.73
N ARG A 380 -11.09 -1.61 -10.20
CA ARG A 380 -12.42 -1.38 -9.61
C ARG A 380 -13.30 -2.63 -9.68
N LYS A 381 -13.33 -3.30 -10.84
CA LYS A 381 -14.10 -4.54 -11.04
C LYS A 381 -13.61 -5.62 -10.08
N GLN A 382 -12.30 -5.75 -9.89
CA GLN A 382 -11.70 -6.70 -8.94
C GLN A 382 -12.11 -6.39 -7.49
N LEU A 383 -11.97 -5.14 -7.04
CA LEU A 383 -12.35 -4.74 -5.68
C LEU A 383 -13.84 -4.98 -5.39
N LEU A 384 -14.72 -4.59 -6.32
CA LEU A 384 -16.16 -4.80 -6.17
C LEU A 384 -16.51 -6.28 -6.13
N HIS A 385 -15.94 -7.08 -7.03
CA HIS A 385 -16.14 -8.52 -7.06
C HIS A 385 -15.68 -9.19 -5.76
N TYR A 386 -14.53 -8.78 -5.21
CA TYR A 386 -14.02 -9.26 -3.92
C TYR A 386 -15.04 -9.08 -2.78
N PHE A 387 -15.74 -7.93 -2.76
CA PHE A 387 -16.80 -7.66 -1.79
C PHE A 387 -18.18 -8.23 -2.20
N GLY A 388 -18.25 -9.04 -3.25
CA GLY A 388 -19.49 -9.65 -3.73
C GLY A 388 -20.45 -8.67 -4.42
N GLU A 389 -19.92 -7.61 -5.03
CA GLU A 389 -20.65 -6.70 -5.89
C GLU A 389 -20.24 -6.91 -7.35
N ASP A 390 -21.23 -7.08 -8.24
CA ASP A 390 -21.00 -7.23 -9.68
C ASP A 390 -20.93 -5.87 -10.36
N TYR A 391 -19.76 -5.56 -10.95
CA TYR A 391 -19.55 -4.33 -11.70
C TYR A 391 -19.70 -4.57 -13.21
N LYS A 392 -20.79 -4.05 -13.76
CA LYS A 392 -21.23 -4.35 -15.13
C LYS A 392 -20.49 -3.60 -16.24
N GLN A 393 -19.63 -2.64 -15.90
CA GLN A 393 -18.86 -1.90 -16.90
C GLN A 393 -17.48 -2.54 -17.07
N ASP A 394 -17.04 -2.68 -18.32
CA ASP A 394 -15.74 -3.29 -18.62
C ASP A 394 -14.57 -2.34 -18.36
N ASN A 395 -14.78 -1.03 -18.53
CA ASN A 395 -13.77 0.00 -18.30
C ASN A 395 -14.31 1.04 -17.32
N CYS A 396 -13.61 1.25 -16.21
CA CYS A 396 -14.02 2.23 -15.19
C CYS A 396 -13.48 3.64 -15.42
N GLN A 397 -12.62 3.84 -16.42
CA GLN A 397 -11.95 5.10 -16.81
C GLN A 397 -11.09 5.76 -15.72
N CYS A 398 -10.97 5.12 -14.55
CA CYS A 398 -10.31 5.66 -13.37
C CYS A 398 -9.39 4.61 -12.72
N CYS A 399 -8.70 3.78 -13.50
CA CYS A 399 -7.60 2.97 -12.99
C CYS A 399 -6.54 2.72 -14.07
N ASP A 400 -5.32 2.46 -13.63
CA ASP A 400 -4.16 2.11 -14.47
C ASP A 400 -4.49 1.11 -15.58
N ASN A 401 -5.06 -0.04 -15.23
CA ASN A 401 -5.39 -1.11 -16.18
C ASN A 401 -6.43 -0.70 -17.24
N CYS A 402 -7.29 0.25 -16.91
CA CYS A 402 -8.30 0.76 -17.83
C CYS A 402 -7.80 1.89 -18.72
N LEU A 403 -6.86 2.69 -18.23
CA LEU A 403 -6.23 3.78 -18.98
C LEU A 403 -5.12 3.26 -19.90
N TYR A 404 -4.45 2.18 -19.50
CA TYR A 404 -3.36 1.54 -20.22
C TYR A 404 -3.64 0.03 -20.37
N PRO A 405 -4.62 -0.35 -21.20
CA PRO A 405 -5.03 -1.75 -21.34
C PRO A 405 -3.92 -2.61 -21.96
N ARG A 406 -3.74 -3.82 -21.42
CA ARG A 406 -2.78 -4.81 -21.91
C ARG A 406 -3.38 -5.67 -23.02
N GLU A 407 -2.52 -6.41 -23.71
CA GLU A 407 -2.92 -7.35 -24.76
C GLU A 407 -3.93 -8.37 -24.23
N SER A 408 -4.94 -8.67 -25.05
CA SER A 408 -5.95 -9.68 -24.76
C SER A 408 -5.80 -10.85 -25.72
N PHE A 409 -6.20 -12.04 -25.29
CA PHE A 409 -6.18 -13.27 -26.08
C PHE A 409 -7.53 -13.98 -25.99
N ASP A 410 -7.87 -14.74 -27.02
CA ASP A 410 -9.05 -15.61 -27.01
C ASP A 410 -8.77 -16.80 -26.10
N ALA A 411 -9.62 -17.00 -25.10
CA ALA A 411 -9.45 -18.00 -24.05
C ALA A 411 -10.61 -19.01 -24.01
N GLU A 412 -11.37 -19.16 -25.10
CA GLU A 412 -12.48 -20.11 -25.17
C GLU A 412 -12.05 -21.52 -24.72
N ASP A 413 -10.96 -22.05 -25.30
CA ASP A 413 -10.43 -23.38 -24.97
C ASP A 413 -9.91 -23.46 -23.52
N ASP A 414 -9.28 -22.39 -23.03
CA ASP A 414 -8.75 -22.34 -21.66
C ASP A 414 -9.88 -22.37 -20.62
N ILE A 415 -10.97 -21.62 -20.89
CA ILE A 415 -12.15 -21.59 -20.02
C ILE A 415 -12.84 -22.94 -20.02
N LEU A 416 -13.01 -23.57 -21.19
CA LEU A 416 -13.57 -24.92 -21.31
C LEU A 416 -12.76 -25.93 -20.52
N LEU A 417 -11.43 -25.91 -20.66
CA LEU A 417 -10.56 -26.83 -19.91
C LEU A 417 -10.71 -26.68 -18.40
N VAL A 418 -10.80 -25.45 -17.89
CA VAL A 418 -11.04 -25.21 -16.46
C VAL A 418 -12.43 -25.73 -16.03
N LEU A 419 -13.48 -25.43 -16.79
CA LEU A 419 -14.84 -25.89 -16.47
C LEU A 419 -14.96 -27.41 -16.50
N ASP A 420 -14.41 -28.06 -17.51
CA ASP A 420 -14.35 -29.52 -17.62
C ASP A 420 -13.60 -30.14 -16.44
N THR A 421 -12.47 -29.55 -16.04
CA THR A 421 -11.70 -30.01 -14.87
C THR A 421 -12.53 -29.90 -13.59
N ILE A 422 -13.27 -28.81 -13.41
CA ILE A 422 -14.15 -28.62 -12.23
C ILE A 422 -15.30 -29.65 -12.26
N THR A 423 -15.90 -29.92 -13.43
CA THR A 423 -16.94 -30.95 -13.59
C THR A 423 -16.40 -32.35 -13.29
N GLU A 424 -15.26 -32.71 -13.86
CA GLU A 424 -14.65 -34.04 -13.71
C GLU A 424 -14.28 -34.32 -12.25
N THR A 425 -13.84 -33.28 -11.55
CA THR A 425 -13.51 -33.32 -10.12
C THR A 425 -14.72 -33.13 -9.21
N LYS A 426 -15.95 -33.11 -9.78
CA LYS A 426 -17.24 -33.02 -9.09
C LYS A 426 -17.35 -31.80 -8.16
N GLU A 427 -16.71 -30.70 -8.54
CA GLU A 427 -16.73 -29.44 -7.81
C GLU A 427 -16.29 -29.57 -6.34
N GLN A 428 -15.28 -30.40 -6.06
CA GLN A 428 -14.79 -30.66 -4.69
C GLN A 428 -13.46 -29.97 -4.38
N PHE A 429 -12.87 -29.28 -5.35
CA PHE A 429 -11.49 -28.81 -5.28
C PHE A 429 -11.37 -27.29 -5.33
N LYS A 430 -10.28 -26.80 -4.72
CA LYS A 430 -9.89 -25.39 -4.73
C LYS A 430 -9.03 -25.09 -5.96
N SER A 431 -8.85 -23.81 -6.28
CA SER A 431 -8.08 -23.34 -7.45
C SER A 431 -6.73 -24.03 -7.60
N LYS A 432 -5.94 -24.13 -6.53
CA LYS A 432 -4.61 -24.77 -6.57
C LYS A 432 -4.65 -26.20 -7.09
N SER A 433 -5.60 -27.01 -6.60
CA SER A 433 -5.74 -28.40 -7.05
C SER A 433 -6.22 -28.48 -8.50
N ILE A 434 -7.10 -27.57 -8.93
CA ILE A 434 -7.54 -27.49 -10.34
C ILE A 434 -6.35 -27.16 -11.25
N VAL A 435 -5.54 -26.16 -10.89
CA VAL A 435 -4.33 -25.79 -11.65
C VAL A 435 -3.32 -26.95 -11.66
N ASP A 436 -3.07 -27.58 -10.51
CA ASP A 436 -2.16 -28.72 -10.41
C ASP A 436 -2.59 -29.90 -11.30
N ILE A 437 -3.91 -30.13 -11.46
CA ILE A 437 -4.45 -31.15 -12.36
C ILE A 437 -4.19 -30.76 -13.82
N ILE A 438 -4.53 -29.53 -14.20
CA ILE A 438 -4.34 -29.03 -15.58
C ILE A 438 -2.87 -29.07 -16.00
N LEU A 439 -1.95 -28.75 -15.10
CA LEU A 439 -0.49 -28.81 -15.34
C LEU A 439 0.06 -30.24 -15.29
N GLY A 440 -0.65 -31.19 -14.69
CA GLY A 440 -0.16 -32.55 -14.48
C GLY A 440 0.90 -32.65 -13.38
N SER A 441 0.80 -31.82 -12.33
CA SER A 441 1.71 -31.77 -11.18
C SER A 441 1.78 -33.11 -10.42
N LYS A 442 3.00 -33.55 -10.05
CA LYS A 442 3.24 -34.82 -9.34
C LYS A 442 3.05 -34.75 -7.81
N SER A 443 2.10 -33.94 -7.34
CA SER A 443 1.84 -33.75 -5.91
C SER A 443 1.37 -35.05 -5.23
N PRO A 444 1.84 -35.39 -4.01
CA PRO A 444 1.35 -36.55 -3.25
C PRO A 444 -0.16 -36.54 -3.05
N HIS A 445 -0.76 -35.35 -2.89
CA HIS A 445 -2.20 -35.16 -2.75
C HIS A 445 -2.96 -35.61 -4.01
N LEU A 446 -2.48 -35.20 -5.19
CA LEU A 446 -3.10 -35.57 -6.47
C LEU A 446 -2.99 -37.08 -6.76
N LYS A 447 -1.88 -37.72 -6.39
CA LYS A 447 -1.73 -39.18 -6.49
C LYS A 447 -2.75 -39.92 -5.64
N GLN A 448 -3.01 -39.45 -4.40
CA GLN A 448 -4.01 -40.06 -3.53
C GLN A 448 -5.41 -39.99 -4.13
N LEU A 449 -5.69 -38.91 -4.86
CA LEU A 449 -6.97 -38.66 -5.54
C LEU A 449 -7.08 -39.38 -6.90
N LYS A 450 -6.02 -40.06 -7.35
CA LYS A 450 -5.92 -40.67 -8.69
C LYS A 450 -6.19 -39.65 -9.79
N ALA A 451 -5.74 -38.41 -9.58
CA ALA A 451 -5.92 -37.31 -10.53
C ALA A 451 -5.25 -37.59 -11.88
N ASP A 452 -4.23 -38.46 -11.91
CA ASP A 452 -3.56 -38.96 -13.12
C ASP A 452 -4.50 -39.72 -14.07
N LYS A 453 -5.69 -40.12 -13.61
CA LYS A 453 -6.72 -40.77 -14.42
C LYS A 453 -7.73 -39.81 -15.01
N LEU A 454 -7.67 -38.54 -14.63
CA LEU A 454 -8.59 -37.52 -15.13
C LEU A 454 -8.20 -37.16 -16.57
N GLU A 455 -9.18 -36.96 -17.44
CA GLU A 455 -8.96 -36.54 -18.82
C GLU A 455 -8.29 -35.16 -18.88
N ALA A 456 -8.57 -34.29 -17.91
CA ALA A 456 -7.95 -32.96 -17.83
C ALA A 456 -6.46 -32.98 -17.43
N TYR A 457 -5.94 -34.11 -16.92
CA TYR A 457 -4.61 -34.16 -16.32
C TYR A 457 -3.49 -33.85 -17.34
N GLY A 458 -2.76 -32.76 -17.13
CA GLY A 458 -1.63 -32.34 -17.97
C GLY A 458 -2.00 -31.71 -19.32
N LYS A 459 -3.29 -31.48 -19.61
CA LYS A 459 -3.75 -30.88 -20.88
C LYS A 459 -3.29 -29.44 -21.08
N GLY A 460 -3.01 -28.69 -20.01
CA GLY A 460 -2.56 -27.30 -20.05
C GLY A 460 -1.09 -27.12 -19.70
N SER A 461 -0.26 -28.15 -19.91
CA SER A 461 1.18 -28.14 -19.58
C SER A 461 2.04 -27.25 -20.49
N ASP A 462 1.45 -26.69 -21.54
CA ASP A 462 2.05 -25.69 -22.44
C ASP A 462 2.07 -24.27 -21.84
N ARG A 463 1.32 -24.05 -20.75
CA ARG A 463 1.26 -22.78 -20.01
C ARG A 463 1.72 -22.99 -18.56
N ASP A 464 2.10 -21.90 -17.91
CA ASP A 464 2.57 -21.95 -16.52
C ASP A 464 1.43 -21.83 -15.49
N GLU A 465 1.77 -22.03 -14.21
CA GLU A 465 0.83 -21.89 -13.09
C GLU A 465 0.21 -20.49 -13.02
N ARG A 466 0.98 -19.46 -13.39
CA ARG A 466 0.56 -18.07 -13.34
C ARG A 466 -0.58 -17.78 -14.32
N PHE A 467 -0.44 -18.27 -15.55
CA PHE A 467 -1.46 -18.17 -16.59
C PHE A 467 -2.79 -18.79 -16.13
N TRP A 468 -2.78 -20.05 -15.66
CA TRP A 468 -4.00 -20.74 -15.23
C TRP A 468 -4.67 -20.09 -14.02
N ASN A 469 -3.88 -19.57 -13.07
CA ASN A 469 -4.43 -18.77 -11.98
C ASN A 469 -5.10 -17.48 -12.49
N SER A 470 -4.55 -16.83 -13.51
CA SER A 470 -5.18 -15.67 -14.15
C SER A 470 -6.49 -16.02 -14.84
N VAL A 471 -6.53 -17.13 -15.59
CA VAL A 471 -7.76 -17.62 -16.24
C VAL A 471 -8.86 -17.87 -15.19
N ILE A 472 -8.57 -18.65 -14.15
CA ILE A 472 -9.53 -18.94 -13.06
C ILE A 472 -10.04 -17.64 -12.41
N ARG A 473 -9.15 -16.67 -12.17
CA ARG A 473 -9.53 -15.38 -11.59
C ARG A 473 -10.46 -14.59 -12.51
N GLN A 474 -10.16 -14.52 -13.80
CA GLN A 474 -11.02 -13.82 -14.75
C GLN A 474 -12.38 -14.54 -14.89
N MET A 475 -12.41 -15.87 -14.83
CA MET A 475 -13.64 -16.66 -14.79
C MET A 475 -14.49 -16.39 -13.53
N LEU A 476 -13.86 -16.19 -12.37
CA LEU A 476 -14.55 -15.75 -11.15
C LEU A 476 -15.20 -14.37 -11.35
N ILE A 477 -14.44 -13.40 -11.87
CA ILE A 477 -14.92 -12.04 -12.14
C ILE A 477 -16.06 -12.02 -13.17
N MET A 478 -15.96 -12.85 -14.21
CA MET A 478 -17.01 -13.00 -15.23
C MET A 478 -18.20 -13.85 -14.76
N ASN A 479 -18.15 -14.37 -13.53
CA ASN A 479 -19.17 -15.21 -12.92
C ASN A 479 -19.47 -16.48 -13.74
N PHE A 480 -18.44 -17.13 -14.32
CA PHE A 480 -18.56 -18.49 -14.85
C PHE A 480 -18.44 -19.52 -13.73
N ILE A 481 -17.56 -19.25 -12.77
CA ILE A 481 -17.33 -20.05 -11.57
C ILE A 481 -17.47 -19.16 -10.33
N ALA A 482 -17.71 -19.79 -9.18
CA ALA A 482 -17.80 -19.12 -7.89
C ALA A 482 -17.07 -19.92 -6.81
N LYS A 483 -16.58 -19.24 -5.77
CA LYS A 483 -16.07 -19.89 -4.56
C LYS A 483 -17.24 -20.19 -3.61
N GLU A 484 -17.34 -21.43 -3.13
CA GLU A 484 -18.31 -21.80 -2.10
C GLU A 484 -18.01 -21.06 -0.78
N ILE A 485 -19.04 -20.70 0.00
CA ILE A 485 -18.91 -19.91 1.24
C ILE A 485 -18.73 -20.83 2.48
N GLU A 486 -19.36 -22.00 2.50
CA GLU A 486 -19.26 -22.96 3.62
C GLU A 486 -17.90 -23.66 3.62
N ASN A 487 -17.55 -24.36 2.53
CA ASN A 487 -16.20 -24.88 2.29
C ASN A 487 -15.38 -23.86 1.51
N TYR A 488 -14.96 -22.80 2.20
CA TYR A 488 -14.37 -21.64 1.57
C TYR A 488 -13.21 -21.99 0.60
N GLY A 489 -13.36 -21.53 -0.64
CA GLY A 489 -12.37 -21.66 -1.71
C GLY A 489 -12.58 -22.83 -2.67
N VAL A 490 -13.53 -23.74 -2.41
CA VAL A 490 -13.92 -24.76 -3.40
C VAL A 490 -14.60 -24.09 -4.59
N LEU A 491 -14.18 -24.44 -5.81
CA LEU A 491 -14.74 -23.88 -7.04
C LEU A 491 -16.00 -24.63 -7.46
N LYS A 492 -17.06 -23.86 -7.70
CA LYS A 492 -18.37 -24.29 -8.17
C LYS A 492 -18.66 -23.67 -9.54
N ILE A 493 -19.31 -24.41 -10.43
CA ILE A 493 -19.76 -23.87 -11.71
C ILE A 493 -21.06 -23.10 -11.46
N THR A 494 -21.16 -21.90 -12.02
CA THR A 494 -22.40 -21.12 -11.95
C THR A 494 -23.30 -21.49 -13.12
N LYS A 495 -24.57 -21.05 -13.08
CA LYS A 495 -25.48 -21.19 -14.23
C LYS A 495 -24.88 -20.64 -15.54
N LYS A 496 -24.14 -19.52 -15.48
CA LYS A 496 -23.49 -18.94 -16.66
C LYS A 496 -22.35 -19.82 -17.17
N GLY A 497 -21.60 -20.48 -16.29
CA GLY A 497 -20.59 -21.47 -16.64
C GLY A 497 -21.20 -22.71 -17.29
N GLU A 498 -22.33 -23.20 -16.79
CA GLU A 498 -23.07 -24.31 -17.41
C GLU A 498 -23.59 -23.94 -18.80
N GLU A 499 -24.13 -22.73 -18.98
CA GLU A 499 -24.56 -22.22 -20.28
C GLU A 499 -23.40 -22.12 -21.27
N PHE A 500 -22.20 -21.73 -20.80
CA PHE A 500 -20.98 -21.66 -21.61
C PHE A 500 -20.46 -23.05 -22.01
N LEU A 501 -20.48 -24.04 -21.10
CA LEU A 501 -20.14 -25.43 -21.41
C LEU A 501 -21.03 -26.02 -22.52
N GLN A 502 -22.30 -25.61 -22.57
CA GLN A 502 -23.24 -26.09 -23.60
C GLN A 502 -23.10 -25.36 -24.93
N ASN A 503 -22.78 -24.05 -24.88
CA ASN A 503 -22.68 -23.18 -26.06
C ASN A 503 -21.47 -22.26 -25.90
N SER A 504 -20.29 -22.82 -26.14
CA SER A 504 -19.04 -22.08 -26.06
C SER A 504 -18.98 -21.01 -27.17
N HIS A 505 -18.29 -19.93 -26.86
CA HIS A 505 -18.03 -18.84 -27.78
C HIS A 505 -16.74 -18.12 -27.37
N SER A 506 -16.14 -17.42 -28.32
CA SER A 506 -14.92 -16.64 -28.11
C SER A 506 -15.08 -15.67 -26.94
N ILE A 507 -14.10 -15.71 -26.02
CA ILE A 507 -14.02 -14.81 -24.86
C ILE A 507 -12.60 -14.28 -24.76
N MET A 508 -12.48 -12.95 -24.77
CA MET A 508 -11.20 -12.29 -24.64
C MET A 508 -10.81 -12.12 -23.17
N LEU A 509 -9.69 -12.71 -22.76
CA LEU A 509 -9.06 -12.49 -21.46
C LEU A 509 -7.83 -11.60 -21.60
N THR A 510 -7.52 -10.83 -20.55
CA THR A 510 -6.36 -9.93 -20.55
C THR A 510 -5.13 -10.66 -20.00
N LYS A 511 -3.97 -10.51 -20.63
CA LYS A 511 -2.71 -11.05 -20.10
C LYS A 511 -2.30 -10.32 -18.82
N ASP A 512 -1.84 -11.06 -17.81
CA ASP A 512 -1.32 -10.50 -16.56
C ASP A 512 -0.03 -9.70 -16.79
N ARG A 513 0.27 -8.82 -15.84
CA ARG A 513 1.48 -8.01 -15.86
C ARG A 513 2.69 -8.85 -15.44
N ASN A 514 3.68 -9.05 -16.31
CA ASN A 514 4.94 -9.66 -15.86
C ASN A 514 5.87 -8.61 -15.24
N ILE A 515 5.72 -8.40 -13.92
CA ILE A 515 6.48 -7.39 -13.17
C ILE A 515 7.98 -7.74 -13.10
N GLU A 516 8.35 -9.02 -13.25
CA GLU A 516 9.75 -9.45 -13.31
C GLU A 516 10.40 -9.12 -14.65
N GLU A 517 9.70 -9.36 -15.77
CA GLU A 517 10.17 -8.91 -17.09
C GLU A 517 10.26 -7.38 -17.18
N GLU A 518 9.33 -6.66 -16.54
CA GLU A 518 9.40 -5.19 -16.42
C GLU A 518 10.54 -4.68 -15.51
N ARG A 519 11.16 -5.54 -14.68
CA ARG A 519 12.40 -5.21 -13.95
C ARG A 519 13.61 -5.33 -14.88
N GLU A 520 13.64 -6.36 -15.72
CA GLU A 520 14.72 -6.57 -16.69
C GLU A 520 14.68 -5.56 -17.84
N ASP A 521 13.49 -5.10 -18.23
CA ASP A 521 13.29 -4.05 -19.24
C ASP A 521 13.66 -2.64 -18.73
N ASP A 522 13.66 -2.39 -17.42
CA ASP A 522 14.09 -1.13 -16.79
C ASP A 522 15.60 -1.13 -16.49
N ASP A 523 16.20 -2.31 -16.26
CA ASP A 523 17.66 -2.51 -16.14
C ASP A 523 18.34 -2.84 -17.50
N GLY A 524 17.60 -2.93 -18.60
CA GLY A 524 18.08 -3.23 -19.95
C GLY A 524 17.81 -2.09 -20.96
N PRO A 525 18.62 -1.90 -22.02
CA PRO A 525 18.54 -0.69 -22.86
C PRO A 525 17.30 -0.59 -23.79
N ASN A 526 16.33 -1.50 -23.74
CA ASN A 526 15.36 -1.72 -24.83
C ASN A 526 13.95 -2.23 -24.44
N GLY A 527 13.37 -1.81 -23.31
CA GLY A 527 12.00 -2.14 -22.89
C GLY A 527 10.88 -1.17 -23.32
N SER A 528 10.39 -1.36 -24.55
CA SER A 528 9.13 -0.97 -25.25
C SER A 528 8.21 0.24 -24.90
N ASP A 529 7.62 0.78 -25.99
CA ASP A 529 6.66 1.88 -26.11
C ASP A 529 5.41 1.80 -25.21
N GLY A 530 5.20 2.85 -24.41
CA GLY A 530 3.96 3.10 -23.68
C GLY A 530 4.09 4.20 -22.63
N ARG A 531 4.50 5.41 -23.03
CA ARG A 531 4.83 6.57 -22.16
C ARG A 531 5.84 6.22 -21.06
N GLY A 532 7.10 6.07 -21.45
CA GLY A 532 8.19 5.80 -20.51
C GLY A 532 9.61 5.76 -21.06
N SER A 533 9.84 5.85 -22.37
CA SER A 533 11.18 6.20 -22.87
C SER A 533 11.45 7.65 -22.48
N GLY A 534 12.45 7.89 -21.62
CA GLY A 534 12.78 9.21 -21.09
C GLY A 534 13.09 10.28 -22.16
N THR A 535 13.20 9.88 -23.43
CA THR A 535 13.55 10.77 -24.54
C THR A 535 12.33 11.46 -25.12
N ASP A 536 12.26 12.79 -25.01
CA ASP A 536 11.26 13.58 -25.70
C ASP A 536 11.46 13.52 -27.22
N LYS A 537 10.58 12.77 -27.90
CA LYS A 537 10.62 12.55 -29.36
C LYS A 537 10.47 13.85 -30.15
N ALA A 538 9.75 14.84 -29.65
CA ALA A 538 9.56 16.13 -30.32
C ALA A 538 10.83 16.99 -30.20
N LEU A 539 11.39 17.10 -28.99
CA LEU A 539 12.67 17.79 -28.78
C LEU A 539 13.80 17.10 -29.56
N PHE A 540 13.88 15.77 -29.55
CA PHE A 540 14.87 15.01 -30.30
C PHE A 540 14.84 15.29 -31.81
N ALA A 541 13.63 15.39 -32.40
CA ALA A 541 13.47 15.75 -33.80
C ALA A 541 13.99 17.17 -34.09
N MET A 542 13.70 18.12 -33.20
CA MET A 542 14.19 19.50 -33.30
C MET A 542 15.71 19.58 -33.17
N LEU A 543 16.31 18.82 -32.24
CA LEU A 543 17.76 18.72 -32.06
C LEU A 543 18.44 18.08 -33.28
N LYS A 544 17.82 17.07 -33.90
CA LYS A 544 18.30 16.44 -35.15
C LYS A 544 18.32 17.43 -36.31
N ASP A 545 17.28 18.25 -36.45
CA ASP A 545 17.24 19.28 -37.50
C ASP A 545 18.29 20.37 -37.26
N LEU A 546 18.42 20.85 -36.02
CA LEU A 546 19.45 21.82 -35.64
C LEU A 546 20.86 21.30 -35.94
N ARG A 547 21.15 20.05 -35.58
CA ARG A 547 22.43 19.39 -35.91
C ARG A 547 22.69 19.38 -37.41
N LYS A 548 21.67 19.06 -38.22
CA LYS A 548 21.79 19.01 -39.69
C LYS A 548 22.07 20.39 -40.28
N GLN A 549 21.43 21.44 -39.75
CA GLN A 549 21.67 22.82 -40.14
C GLN A 549 23.11 23.26 -39.80
N MET A 550 23.60 22.94 -38.60
CA MET A 550 24.96 23.27 -38.17
C MET A 550 26.03 22.50 -38.97
N ALA A 551 25.78 21.22 -39.25
CA ALA A 551 26.67 20.38 -40.07
C ALA A 551 26.86 20.96 -41.48
N LYS A 552 25.77 21.46 -42.07
CA LYS A 552 25.81 22.14 -43.38
C LYS A 552 26.56 23.46 -43.33
N LYS A 553 26.45 24.22 -42.23
CA LYS A 553 27.14 25.50 -42.04
C LYS A 553 28.65 25.34 -41.85
N GLU A 554 29.06 24.33 -41.09
CA GLU A 554 30.46 24.04 -40.78
C GLU A 554 31.13 23.13 -41.84
N ASN A 555 30.38 22.69 -42.86
CA ASN A 555 30.81 21.75 -43.90
C ASN A 555 31.39 20.43 -43.34
N LEU A 556 30.72 19.89 -42.31
CA LEU A 556 31.09 18.65 -41.63
C LEU A 556 29.92 17.65 -41.65
N PRO A 557 30.18 16.33 -41.57
CA PRO A 557 29.10 15.34 -41.39
C PRO A 557 28.34 15.55 -40.07
N PRO A 558 27.00 15.36 -40.01
CA PRO A 558 26.19 15.65 -38.81
C PRO A 558 26.65 14.96 -37.53
N PHE A 559 27.08 13.70 -37.60
CA PHE A 559 27.54 12.93 -36.45
C PHE A 559 28.84 13.48 -35.83
N VAL A 560 29.58 14.34 -36.54
CA VAL A 560 30.79 15.00 -36.01
C VAL A 560 30.45 16.08 -34.99
N ILE A 561 29.27 16.70 -35.12
CA ILE A 561 28.76 17.72 -34.17
C ILE A 561 28.30 17.03 -32.89
N PHE A 562 27.22 16.23 -32.97
CA PHE A 562 26.74 15.38 -31.89
C PHE A 562 26.24 14.05 -32.47
N GLN A 563 26.55 12.95 -31.80
CA GLN A 563 26.03 11.64 -32.18
C GLN A 563 24.57 11.51 -31.72
N ASP A 564 23.82 10.59 -32.32
CA ASP A 564 22.41 10.37 -31.95
C ASP A 564 22.23 10.10 -30.44
N PRO A 565 23.07 9.30 -29.76
CA PRO A 565 22.99 9.12 -28.30
C PRO A 565 23.12 10.41 -27.50
N SER A 566 23.97 11.34 -27.94
CA SER A 566 24.11 12.64 -27.27
C SER A 566 22.86 13.51 -27.44
N LEU A 567 22.17 13.42 -28.57
CA LEU A 567 20.92 14.15 -28.80
C LEU A 567 19.75 13.52 -28.05
N GLU A 568 19.75 12.19 -27.92
CA GLU A 568 18.76 11.46 -27.09
C GLU A 568 18.94 11.86 -25.62
N ASP A 569 20.16 11.85 -25.10
CA ASP A 569 20.46 12.25 -23.73
C ASP A 569 20.15 13.75 -23.46
N MET A 570 20.36 14.64 -24.42
CA MET A 570 19.88 16.03 -24.34
C MET A 570 18.35 16.14 -24.25
N ALA A 571 17.63 15.27 -24.96
CA ALA A 571 16.16 15.22 -24.93
C ALA A 571 15.60 14.50 -23.70
N ILE A 572 16.46 13.85 -22.90
CA ILE A 572 16.14 13.27 -21.59
C ILE A 572 16.40 14.28 -20.47
N GLN A 573 17.59 14.90 -20.48
CA GLN A 573 18.09 15.72 -19.35
C GLN A 573 17.71 17.21 -19.43
N TYR A 574 17.33 17.70 -20.62
CA TYR A 574 16.99 19.11 -20.88
C TYR A 574 18.06 20.12 -20.36
N PRO A 575 19.34 19.99 -20.76
CA PRO A 575 20.38 20.91 -20.31
C PRO A 575 20.11 22.33 -20.84
N ILE A 576 20.13 23.33 -19.96
CA ILE A 576 20.03 24.76 -20.32
C ILE A 576 21.30 25.55 -19.98
N THR A 577 22.26 24.94 -19.26
CA THR A 577 23.55 25.56 -18.96
C THR A 577 24.71 24.80 -19.60
N MET A 578 25.84 25.50 -19.79
CA MET A 578 27.03 24.91 -20.42
C MET A 578 27.65 23.79 -19.57
N ASP A 579 27.53 23.86 -18.24
CA ASP A 579 28.03 22.82 -17.35
C ASP A 579 27.12 21.59 -17.35
N GLU A 580 25.79 21.77 -17.46
CA GLU A 580 24.85 20.66 -17.69
C GLU A 580 25.14 19.95 -19.01
N LEU A 581 25.42 20.70 -20.08
CA LEU A 581 25.71 20.13 -21.40
C LEU A 581 26.99 19.29 -21.42
N LYS A 582 28.00 19.63 -20.63
CA LYS A 582 29.24 18.84 -20.52
C LYS A 582 29.04 17.50 -19.84
N ASN A 583 27.98 17.36 -19.04
CA ASN A 583 27.63 16.12 -18.36
C ASN A 583 26.77 15.19 -19.23
N ILE A 584 26.43 15.61 -20.47
CA ILE A 584 25.72 14.78 -21.44
C ILE A 584 26.67 13.77 -22.08
N THR A 585 26.18 12.53 -22.21
CA THR A 585 26.91 11.41 -22.78
C THR A 585 27.38 11.72 -24.21
N GLY A 586 28.69 11.61 -24.46
CA GLY A 586 29.31 11.88 -25.77
C GLY A 586 29.58 13.37 -26.07
N VAL A 587 29.34 14.27 -25.10
CA VAL A 587 29.62 15.70 -25.21
C VAL A 587 30.88 16.09 -24.45
N GLY A 588 32.04 15.96 -25.10
CA GLY A 588 33.30 16.44 -24.53
C GLY A 588 33.38 17.98 -24.44
N ALA A 589 34.18 18.50 -23.52
CA ALA A 589 34.32 19.95 -23.25
C ALA A 589 34.59 20.79 -24.52
N GLY A 590 35.39 20.28 -25.47
CA GLY A 590 35.66 20.97 -26.74
C GLY A 590 34.43 21.07 -27.67
N LYS A 591 33.56 20.04 -27.69
CA LYS A 591 32.32 20.05 -28.48
C LYS A 591 31.25 20.93 -27.83
N ALA A 592 31.14 20.89 -26.50
CA ALA A 592 30.24 21.75 -25.74
C ALA A 592 30.53 23.23 -26.02
N ILE A 593 31.79 23.64 -25.94
CA ILE A 593 32.20 25.03 -26.20
C ILE A 593 31.98 25.41 -27.67
N LYS A 594 32.32 24.53 -28.62
CA LYS A 594 32.30 24.87 -30.05
C LYS A 594 30.90 24.82 -30.67
N TYR A 595 30.02 23.93 -30.20
CA TYR A 595 28.73 23.67 -30.83
C TYR A 595 27.52 23.75 -29.88
N GLY A 596 27.72 23.92 -28.57
CA GLY A 596 26.66 23.75 -27.57
C GLY A 596 25.66 24.90 -27.45
N GLU A 597 26.09 26.15 -27.67
CA GLU A 597 25.25 27.35 -27.43
C GLU A 597 23.92 27.35 -28.21
N PRO A 598 23.86 26.98 -29.51
CA PRO A 598 22.59 26.89 -30.24
C PRO A 598 21.66 25.80 -29.71
N PHE A 599 22.21 24.68 -29.22
CA PHE A 599 21.44 23.57 -28.66
C PHE A 599 20.83 23.96 -27.31
N LEU A 600 21.62 24.58 -26.43
CA LEU A 600 21.14 25.11 -25.15
C LEU A 600 20.00 26.11 -25.33
N LYS A 601 20.11 27.01 -26.31
CA LYS A 601 19.06 27.99 -26.59
C LYS A 601 17.76 27.34 -27.06
N LEU A 602 17.86 26.32 -27.92
CA LEU A 602 16.70 25.56 -28.39
C LEU A 602 16.02 24.81 -27.24
N ILE A 603 16.81 24.14 -26.40
CA ILE A 603 16.31 23.37 -25.25
C ILE A 603 15.68 24.31 -24.22
N ALA A 604 16.32 25.44 -23.89
CA ALA A 604 15.79 26.43 -22.96
C ALA A 604 14.44 27.00 -23.42
N THR A 605 14.33 27.36 -24.71
CA THR A 605 13.07 27.87 -25.29
C THR A 605 11.99 26.79 -25.23
N TYR A 606 12.34 25.54 -25.56
CA TYR A 606 11.40 24.43 -25.54
C TYR A 606 10.91 24.08 -24.12
N VAL A 607 11.79 24.13 -23.13
CA VAL A 607 11.45 23.94 -21.71
C VAL A 607 10.50 25.02 -21.22
N GLU A 608 10.76 26.28 -21.58
CA GLU A 608 9.93 27.44 -21.21
C GLU A 608 8.53 27.39 -21.88
N GLU A 609 8.47 27.07 -23.17
CA GLU A 609 7.20 27.01 -23.93
C GLU A 609 6.29 25.85 -23.52
N ASN A 610 6.87 24.75 -23.01
CA ASN A 610 6.13 23.53 -22.66
C ASN A 610 6.05 23.28 -21.14
N GLU A 611 6.47 24.24 -20.31
CA GLU A 611 6.45 24.17 -18.84
C GLU A 611 7.10 22.87 -18.29
N ILE A 612 8.23 22.46 -18.86
CA ILE A 612 8.86 21.18 -18.54
C ILE A 612 9.65 21.27 -17.22
N ILE A 613 9.29 20.43 -16.25
CA ILE A 613 10.09 20.25 -15.03
C ILE A 613 11.31 19.39 -15.37
N ARG A 614 12.50 19.96 -15.31
CA ARG A 614 13.73 19.29 -15.75
C ARG A 614 14.22 18.29 -14.69
N PRO A 615 14.67 17.09 -15.08
CA PRO A 615 15.24 16.11 -14.13
C PRO A 615 16.41 16.66 -13.31
N MET A 616 17.22 17.55 -13.91
CA MET A 616 18.36 18.19 -13.25
C MET A 616 17.97 19.25 -12.22
N ASP A 617 16.73 19.78 -12.27
CA ASP A 617 16.19 20.69 -11.24
C ASP A 617 15.77 19.94 -9.97
N MET A 618 15.63 18.60 -10.05
CA MET A 618 15.31 17.75 -8.91
C MET A 618 16.57 17.35 -8.13
N VAL A 619 17.15 18.29 -7.37
CA VAL A 619 18.13 17.93 -6.33
C VAL A 619 17.41 17.15 -5.24
N VAL A 620 17.45 15.82 -5.30
CA VAL A 620 16.97 14.95 -4.23
C VAL A 620 18.02 14.99 -3.13
N LYS A 621 17.71 15.70 -2.04
CA LYS A 621 18.54 15.68 -0.85
C LYS A 621 18.31 14.34 -0.17
N SER A 622 19.33 13.50 -0.09
CA SER A 622 19.23 12.30 0.75
C SER A 622 19.07 12.75 2.21
N ALA A 623 18.07 12.22 2.92
CA ALA A 623 18.11 12.23 4.39
C ALA A 623 19.47 11.66 4.80
N VAL A 624 20.15 12.33 5.72
CA VAL A 624 21.45 11.89 6.21
C VAL A 624 21.23 10.71 7.15
N ASN A 625 20.79 9.58 6.61
CA ASN A 625 20.76 8.32 7.35
C ASN A 625 22.13 7.60 7.27
N LYS A 626 23.19 8.36 7.01
CA LYS A 626 24.60 7.92 7.00
C LYS A 626 25.48 8.66 8.02
N SER A 627 25.00 9.63 8.80
CA SER A 627 25.85 10.33 9.77
C SER A 627 26.18 9.46 10.99
N GLY A 628 25.24 8.64 11.47
CA GLY A 628 25.48 7.78 12.65
C GLY A 628 26.53 6.69 12.41
N LEU A 629 26.46 5.97 11.29
CA LEU A 629 27.41 4.93 10.95
C LEU A 629 28.79 5.52 10.63
N LYS A 630 28.85 6.60 9.83
CA LYS A 630 30.12 7.27 9.50
C LYS A 630 30.81 7.84 10.72
N VAL A 631 30.08 8.56 11.58
CA VAL A 631 30.64 9.08 12.85
C VAL A 631 31.13 7.94 13.73
N PHE A 632 30.41 6.81 13.79
CA PHE A 632 30.85 5.65 14.56
C PHE A 632 32.12 5.02 13.98
N ILE A 633 32.19 4.81 12.66
CA ILE A 633 33.37 4.25 11.97
C ILE A 633 34.58 5.15 12.23
N ILE A 634 34.45 6.48 12.06
CA ILE A 634 35.51 7.45 12.33
C ILE A 634 35.98 7.35 13.80
N GLN A 635 35.04 7.36 14.76
CA GLN A 635 35.38 7.23 16.18
C GLN A 635 36.02 5.88 16.55
N ALA A 636 35.67 4.80 15.85
CA ALA A 636 36.26 3.48 16.06
C ALA A 636 37.69 3.42 15.51
N ILE A 637 37.94 4.04 14.36
CA ILE A 637 39.28 4.18 13.77
C ILE A 637 40.17 5.07 14.64
N ASP A 638 39.64 6.19 15.15
CA ASP A 638 40.36 7.06 16.10
C ASP A 638 40.78 6.31 17.38
N ARG A 639 40.00 5.29 17.76
CA ARG A 639 40.29 4.39 18.90
C ARG A 639 41.14 3.17 18.50
N LYS A 640 41.55 3.07 17.24
CA LYS A 640 42.35 1.99 16.67
C LYS A 640 41.70 0.60 16.84
N VAL A 641 40.38 0.53 16.67
CA VAL A 641 39.65 -0.74 16.65
C VAL A 641 39.97 -1.48 15.34
N ALA A 642 40.28 -2.78 15.41
CA ALA A 642 40.53 -3.59 14.22
C ALA A 642 39.34 -3.55 13.24
N LEU A 643 39.61 -3.47 11.93
CA LEU A 643 38.56 -3.30 10.93
C LEU A 643 37.64 -4.53 10.83
N ASP A 644 38.17 -5.72 11.06
CA ASP A 644 37.38 -6.96 11.10
C ASP A 644 36.34 -6.95 12.23
N ASP A 645 36.77 -6.55 13.43
CA ASP A 645 35.88 -6.42 14.60
C ASP A 645 34.84 -5.31 14.37
N LEU A 646 35.24 -4.24 13.69
CA LEU A 646 34.35 -3.14 13.32
C LEU A 646 33.24 -3.62 12.37
N ALA A 647 33.60 -4.37 11.34
CA ALA A 647 32.65 -4.97 10.38
C ALA A 647 31.64 -5.88 11.11
N ILE A 648 32.13 -6.78 11.97
CA ILE A 648 31.29 -7.69 12.77
C ILE A 648 30.35 -6.91 13.69
N SER A 649 30.85 -5.88 14.38
CA SER A 649 30.05 -5.09 15.33
C SER A 649 28.88 -4.34 14.70
N LYS A 650 28.93 -4.11 13.38
CA LYS A 650 27.88 -3.45 12.59
C LYS A 650 27.15 -4.37 11.64
N ASN A 651 27.43 -5.67 11.71
CA ASN A 651 26.83 -6.68 10.86
C ASN A 651 27.00 -6.34 9.36
N LEU A 652 28.20 -5.85 9.02
CA LEU A 652 28.66 -5.54 7.67
C LEU A 652 29.63 -6.63 7.21
N SER A 653 29.65 -6.91 5.91
CA SER A 653 30.79 -7.57 5.27
C SER A 653 32.00 -6.64 5.23
N PHE A 654 33.19 -7.20 5.04
CA PHE A 654 34.42 -6.40 4.96
C PHE A 654 34.41 -5.47 3.73
N ASP A 655 33.88 -5.95 2.60
CA ASP A 655 33.68 -5.13 1.39
C ASP A 655 32.74 -3.95 1.63
N GLU A 656 31.61 -4.16 2.31
CA GLU A 656 30.68 -3.07 2.68
C GLU A 656 31.33 -2.05 3.64
N LEU A 657 32.26 -2.49 4.51
CA LEU A 657 33.03 -1.59 5.35
C LEU A 657 34.04 -0.77 4.52
N LEU A 658 34.74 -1.40 3.57
CA LEU A 658 35.67 -0.71 2.67
C LEU A 658 34.94 0.34 1.81
N ASP A 659 33.74 0.04 1.30
CA ASP A 659 32.90 0.99 0.57
C ASP A 659 32.58 2.25 1.41
N GLU A 660 32.22 2.05 2.68
CA GLU A 660 31.94 3.18 3.58
C GLU A 660 33.21 3.97 3.95
N LEU A 661 34.37 3.32 4.08
CA LEU A 661 35.65 4.01 4.29
C LEU A 661 36.07 4.86 3.08
N GLU A 662 35.92 4.32 1.87
CA GLU A 662 36.15 5.07 0.63
C GLU A 662 35.23 6.30 0.55
N HIS A 663 33.96 6.13 0.89
CA HIS A 663 33.01 7.24 0.97
C HIS A 663 33.36 8.28 2.06
N ILE A 664 33.95 7.88 3.18
CA ILE A 664 34.40 8.80 4.24
C ILE A 664 35.59 9.62 3.73
N VAL A 665 36.58 9.00 3.10
CA VAL A 665 37.77 9.70 2.59
C VAL A 665 37.42 10.59 1.39
N ALA A 666 36.58 10.12 0.47
CA ALA A 666 36.08 10.92 -0.65
C ALA A 666 35.25 12.14 -0.20
N SER A 667 34.71 12.12 1.03
CA SER A 667 34.02 13.27 1.62
C SER A 667 34.95 14.29 2.28
N GLY A 668 36.27 14.11 2.19
CA GLY A 668 37.26 15.04 2.74
C GLY A 668 37.71 14.74 4.18
N THR A 669 37.29 13.61 4.75
CA THR A 669 37.64 13.24 6.13
C THR A 669 38.94 12.44 6.15
N ARG A 670 39.94 12.93 6.88
CA ARG A 670 41.19 12.18 7.11
C ARG A 670 40.98 11.08 8.15
N ILE A 671 41.43 9.87 7.81
CA ILE A 671 41.43 8.69 8.69
C ILE A 671 42.83 8.06 8.70
N ASP A 672 43.25 7.54 9.86
CA ASP A 672 44.54 6.87 10.03
C ASP A 672 44.34 5.35 10.12
N LEU A 673 44.65 4.64 9.03
CA LEU A 673 44.54 3.18 8.95
C LEU A 673 45.88 2.47 9.22
N ASN A 674 46.95 3.21 9.59
CA ASN A 674 48.28 2.62 9.75
C ASN A 674 48.35 1.52 10.80
N TYR A 675 47.54 1.61 11.85
CA TYR A 675 47.49 0.58 12.90
C TYR A 675 47.03 -0.78 12.38
N PHE A 676 46.14 -0.81 11.38
CA PHE A 676 45.63 -2.03 10.79
C PHE A 676 46.49 -2.47 9.60
N ILE A 677 46.87 -1.53 8.73
CA ILE A 677 47.68 -1.80 7.53
C ILE A 677 49.06 -2.38 7.91
N ASN A 678 49.74 -1.83 8.92
CA ASN A 678 51.07 -2.30 9.32
C ASN A 678 51.06 -3.71 9.92
N GLU A 679 49.91 -4.19 10.38
CA GLU A 679 49.76 -5.54 10.94
C GLU A 679 49.31 -6.56 9.88
N ASN A 680 48.64 -6.13 8.81
CA ASN A 680 47.95 -7.01 7.87
C ASN A 680 48.49 -6.96 6.42
N ILE A 681 49.29 -5.96 6.06
CA ILE A 681 49.87 -5.81 4.72
C ILE A 681 51.40 -5.77 4.81
N ASP A 682 52.08 -6.59 4.01
CA ASP A 682 53.53 -6.63 3.96
C ASP A 682 54.13 -5.27 3.54
N ILE A 683 55.27 -4.91 4.12
CA ILE A 683 55.88 -3.59 3.90
C ILE A 683 56.26 -3.35 2.44
N TYR A 684 56.66 -4.40 1.70
CA TYR A 684 56.95 -4.29 0.29
C TYR A 684 55.68 -4.00 -0.51
N HIS A 685 54.55 -4.66 -0.17
CA HIS A 685 53.26 -4.40 -0.82
C HIS A 685 52.76 -2.98 -0.54
N GLN A 686 52.95 -2.49 0.69
CA GLN A 686 52.60 -1.12 1.03
C GLN A 686 53.38 -0.10 0.20
N GLU A 687 54.70 -0.26 0.08
CA GLU A 687 55.54 0.66 -0.68
C GLU A 687 55.19 0.65 -2.17
N GLU A 688 54.98 -0.54 -2.74
CA GLU A 688 54.73 -0.72 -4.17
C GLU A 688 53.34 -0.18 -4.59
N ILE A 689 52.28 -0.54 -3.85
CA ILE A 689 50.93 -0.02 -4.13
C ILE A 689 50.87 1.51 -3.92
N PHE A 690 51.59 2.03 -2.93
CA PHE A 690 51.58 3.47 -2.65
C PHE A 690 52.35 4.28 -3.70
N GLU A 691 53.49 3.78 -4.21
CA GLU A 691 54.22 4.41 -5.32
C GLU A 691 53.46 4.30 -6.65
N TYR A 692 52.72 3.21 -6.86
CA TYR A 692 51.81 3.09 -7.99
C TYR A 692 50.81 4.26 -8.04
N PHE A 693 50.05 4.47 -6.95
CA PHE A 693 49.06 5.55 -6.91
C PHE A 693 49.66 6.97 -6.98
N ARG A 694 50.96 7.16 -6.67
CA ARG A 694 51.65 8.45 -6.90
C ARG A 694 51.80 8.82 -8.38
N THR A 695 51.90 7.81 -9.25
CA THR A 695 52.23 8.00 -10.67
C THR A 695 51.09 7.59 -11.61
N ALA A 696 50.04 6.93 -11.09
CA ALA A 696 48.88 6.50 -11.84
C ALA A 696 48.04 7.68 -12.38
N GLU A 697 47.52 7.53 -13.60
CA GLU A 697 46.62 8.51 -14.24
C GLU A 697 45.18 8.39 -13.74
N THR A 698 44.81 7.27 -13.13
CA THR A 698 43.47 6.96 -12.62
C THR A 698 43.55 6.27 -11.27
N ASP A 699 42.52 6.43 -10.43
CA ASP A 699 42.40 5.77 -9.13
C ASP A 699 41.60 4.46 -9.18
N SER A 700 41.42 3.87 -10.37
CA SER A 700 40.69 2.59 -10.55
C SER A 700 41.43 1.44 -9.89
N VAL A 701 40.69 0.68 -9.07
CA VAL A 701 41.20 -0.51 -8.36
C VAL A 701 41.44 -1.65 -9.34
N GLU A 702 40.58 -1.82 -10.34
CA GLU A 702 40.69 -2.84 -11.38
C GLU A 702 41.97 -2.66 -12.20
N ARG A 703 42.26 -1.41 -12.59
CA ARG A 703 43.47 -1.09 -13.34
C ARG A 703 44.74 -1.25 -12.50
N ALA A 704 44.69 -0.88 -11.23
CA ALA A 704 45.79 -1.10 -10.30
C ALA A 704 46.10 -2.60 -10.14
N LEU A 705 45.06 -3.44 -10.04
CA LEU A 705 45.19 -4.89 -9.94
C LEU A 705 45.77 -5.51 -11.22
N GLU A 706 45.36 -5.03 -12.40
CA GLU A 706 45.90 -5.47 -13.69
C GLU A 706 47.38 -5.08 -13.87
N GLU A 707 47.78 -3.87 -13.47
CA GLU A 707 49.13 -3.35 -13.67
C GLU A 707 50.13 -3.83 -12.60
N LEU A 708 49.70 -4.04 -11.36
CA LEU A 708 50.51 -4.58 -10.26
C LEU A 708 50.57 -6.11 -10.27
N GLY A 709 49.53 -6.77 -10.79
CA GLY A 709 49.48 -8.22 -10.98
C GLY A 709 48.56 -8.94 -9.98
N GLU A 710 47.51 -9.56 -10.51
CA GLU A 710 46.48 -10.31 -9.76
C GLU A 710 47.00 -11.50 -8.93
N ASN A 711 48.22 -11.98 -9.20
CA ASN A 711 48.82 -13.12 -8.49
C ASN A 711 49.65 -12.71 -7.27
N GLU A 712 49.96 -11.42 -7.13
CA GLU A 712 50.87 -10.89 -6.09
C GLU A 712 50.13 -10.00 -5.10
N PHE A 713 49.09 -9.27 -5.54
CA PHE A 713 48.31 -8.36 -4.70
C PHE A 713 46.83 -8.74 -4.66
N SER A 714 46.23 -8.66 -3.48
CA SER A 714 44.78 -8.83 -3.30
C SER A 714 44.03 -7.52 -3.54
N ILE A 715 42.76 -7.63 -3.95
CA ILE A 715 41.87 -6.48 -4.13
C ILE A 715 41.70 -5.69 -2.82
N GLU A 716 41.70 -6.38 -1.67
CA GLU A 716 41.57 -5.76 -0.34
C GLU A 716 42.81 -4.92 0.01
N GLU A 717 44.02 -5.41 -0.27
CA GLU A 717 45.26 -4.67 -0.08
C GLU A 717 45.30 -3.39 -0.93
N ILE A 718 44.91 -3.49 -2.21
CA ILE A 718 44.86 -2.34 -3.11
C ILE A 718 43.84 -1.31 -2.62
N ARG A 719 42.65 -1.75 -2.21
CA ARG A 719 41.60 -0.86 -1.68
C ARG A 719 42.05 -0.16 -0.40
N LEU A 720 42.62 -0.88 0.56
CA LEU A 720 43.12 -0.30 1.82
C LEU A 720 44.24 0.72 1.59
N MET A 721 45.21 0.38 0.72
CA MET A 721 46.31 1.29 0.38
C MET A 721 45.84 2.50 -0.43
N ARG A 722 44.83 2.34 -1.30
CA ARG A 722 44.15 3.46 -1.99
C ARG A 722 43.44 4.39 -0.99
N ILE A 723 42.69 3.84 -0.04
CA ILE A 723 42.04 4.63 1.03
C ILE A 723 43.09 5.42 1.82
N LYS A 724 44.20 4.78 2.21
CA LYS A 724 45.34 5.43 2.88
C LYS A 724 45.93 6.55 2.02
N PHE A 725 46.21 6.28 0.74
CA PHE A 725 46.76 7.26 -0.19
C PHE A 725 45.85 8.49 -0.35
N MET A 726 44.55 8.26 -0.53
CA MET A 726 43.55 9.34 -0.65
C MET A 726 43.40 10.14 0.64
N SER A 727 43.57 9.50 1.81
CA SER A 727 43.52 10.15 3.12
C SER A 727 44.77 11.01 3.41
N GLU A 728 45.95 10.56 2.94
CA GLU A 728 47.24 11.22 3.20
C GLU A 728 47.63 12.28 2.15
N ILE A 729 47.28 12.05 0.87
CA ILE A 729 47.72 12.88 -0.28
C ILE A 729 46.54 13.57 -0.96
N GLY A 730 45.34 12.96 -0.96
CA GLY A 730 44.15 13.47 -1.65
C GLY A 730 43.38 14.57 -0.90
N ASN A 731 43.59 14.73 0.41
CA ASN A 731 42.85 15.66 1.29
C ASN A 731 43.74 16.63 2.06
#